data_AF-A0A1F5ENE9-F1
#
_entry.id   AF-A0A1F5ENE9-F1
#
_cell.length_a   1.000
_cell.length_b   1.000
_cell.length_c   1.000
_cell.angle_alpha   90.00
_cell.angle_beta   90.00
_cell.angle_gamma   90.00
#
_symmetry.space_group_name_H-M   'P 1'
#
loop_
_entity.id
_entity.type
_entity.pdbx_description
1 polymer ?
#
loop_
_entity_poly.entity_id
_entity_poly.type
_entity_poly.pdbx_seq_one_letter_code
_entity_poly.pdbx_strand_id
1 'polypeptide(L)'
;MPKIKYNERSWAIDLISSINIWCKDKQVLIKRAGGENTVSDNKKSLFPDVLLFGDEQSGKILQGWELKMPDTYINDSENIKNAKTKANMLGLNSFVIWNVSVAVLYKIKEDNSLIILHTWNDLDYIKTREDVLKNREAIENFLSSLLNDLNEFIVSGEIKTVSVIDVLSSEEISNFIQKNVGEYASNIEQKANKDNDLKNELNLWWRYAKKDYPDEENKFLVLARTNLLYLVNKFLLAHILKSYRSEANIVNEINAGISIIDGLRIFENLSKKIDFWNVFHILPFEENLTESVWNDLLDFNGFLKTLKFEVLDKEILHNLIEYTIYKNKRKFAGQFTTPTKLAEFLVRLSLKNASGYAYDPTCGSGTIARAIYYQKKKTLTPKEALETTWCSDKFALPLQLATFNMIDPEAMGEVINVFKEDATKIETGKEIKFRDPFNGNEVIKETPIFSLIASNLPFVQQEDIDVLNPDVGCINDFIKEKSGNNNLSLSGRTDLYGYLPFYLWKLLEDEGTLSLIISNSWLSTKWGFNFFKILKIFFKVKFIVTSGKGRWFNNAKVVTNILILEKKEPNQVNTEKIKFITTKKKIIEYSNEEIDEIVALSFLENSVDEEDIRVCSYLQEDMDNIEKLGLSLNSLFAENNWLTNFSRYLISISDLFDVARGERRGWDKMFYPEDDNNIESDYLRPVLKTSQSVKKLIAQPDKKAFCCELSKEELSSRGHTGVISWIEKFENMRNGTGVLLPQVLKRSGVNWYTMKPNTMADIVTNINFGSRLFFARFNEPTFVNQRLVRFTKKNDEVDIKLSHALLNSTLGLFYLEAMGIGRGEGALDLSSDKLKNDLKILNPELYSQEQKDLIKEKFISLENRNILDLENEVAKEDRKELDKAVLEPLGLLNYRDDIKKSLMDLYRIRMSVNK
;
A
#
# COMPACT_ATOMS: atom_id res chain seq x y z
N MET A 1 -43.61 45.63 25.31
CA MET A 1 -42.32 45.14 25.86
C MET A 1 -42.07 43.75 25.31
N PRO A 2 -40.89 43.45 24.74
CA PRO A 2 -40.57 42.08 24.34
C PRO A 2 -40.51 41.18 25.58
N LYS A 3 -41.26 40.07 25.59
CA LYS A 3 -41.16 39.04 26.65
C LYS A 3 -39.83 38.30 26.49
N ILE A 4 -38.88 38.53 27.40
CA ILE A 4 -37.66 37.72 27.50
C ILE A 4 -38.09 36.33 28.01
N LYS A 5 -37.99 35.29 27.17
CA LYS A 5 -38.32 33.91 27.54
C LYS A 5 -37.05 33.21 28.00
N TYR A 6 -36.92 32.97 29.30
CA TYR A 6 -35.79 32.26 29.89
C TYR A 6 -35.81 30.79 29.42
N ASN A 7 -34.72 30.34 28.79
CA ASN A 7 -34.61 29.03 28.16
C ASN A 7 -33.40 28.25 28.67
N GLU A 8 -33.31 27.00 28.22
CA GLU A 8 -32.27 26.02 28.57
C GLU A 8 -30.85 26.58 28.36
N ARG A 9 -30.66 27.43 27.34
CA ARG A 9 -29.38 28.08 27.05
C ARG A 9 -29.04 29.16 28.09
N SER A 10 -29.98 30.04 28.40
CA SER A 10 -29.79 31.03 29.48
C SER A 10 -29.50 30.34 30.81
N TRP A 11 -30.20 29.23 31.08
CA TRP A 11 -29.96 28.39 32.23
C TRP A 11 -28.54 27.80 32.28
N ALA A 12 -28.06 27.21 31.18
CA ALA A 12 -26.71 26.66 31.10
C ALA A 12 -25.62 27.73 31.36
N ILE A 13 -25.79 28.94 30.83
CA ILE A 13 -24.85 30.05 31.01
C ILE A 13 -24.79 30.49 32.47
N ASP A 14 -25.95 30.73 33.09
CA ASP A 14 -26.04 31.13 34.51
C ASP A 14 -25.41 30.03 35.41
N LEU A 15 -25.64 28.77 35.06
CA LEU A 15 -25.11 27.62 35.79
C LEU A 15 -23.58 27.49 35.68
N ILE A 16 -23.03 27.56 34.47
CA ILE A 16 -21.57 27.51 34.24
C ILE A 16 -20.87 28.65 34.98
N SER A 17 -21.45 29.85 34.97
CA SER A 17 -20.92 30.99 35.73
C SER A 17 -20.88 30.68 37.23
N SER A 18 -21.97 30.15 37.76
CA SER A 18 -22.10 29.80 39.19
C SER A 18 -21.12 28.71 39.62
N ILE A 19 -20.96 27.65 38.80
CA ILE A 19 -19.97 26.59 39.09
C ILE A 19 -18.55 27.16 39.11
N ASN A 20 -18.19 28.02 38.14
CA ASN A 20 -16.86 28.63 38.10
C ASN A 20 -16.61 29.58 39.29
N ILE A 21 -17.63 30.29 39.79
CA ILE A 21 -17.52 31.09 41.02
C ILE A 21 -17.27 30.17 42.22
N TRP A 22 -18.02 29.07 42.33
CA TRP A 22 -17.88 28.09 43.42
C TRP A 22 -16.48 27.44 43.46
N CYS A 23 -15.81 27.29 42.31
CA CYS A 23 -14.48 26.68 42.22
C CYS A 23 -13.33 27.57 42.73
N LYS A 24 -13.44 28.90 42.66
CA LYS A 24 -12.29 29.84 42.81
C LYS A 24 -11.54 29.75 44.14
N ASP A 25 -12.20 29.35 45.23
CA ASP A 25 -11.61 29.34 46.58
C ASP A 25 -11.75 27.99 47.29
N LYS A 26 -11.97 26.89 46.55
CA LYS A 26 -12.18 25.55 47.11
C LYS A 26 -11.07 24.56 46.72
N GLN A 27 -10.59 23.79 47.71
CA GLN A 27 -9.69 22.65 47.48
C GLN A 27 -10.47 21.39 47.07
N VAL A 28 -11.11 21.44 45.90
CA VAL A 28 -11.90 20.35 45.31
C VAL A 28 -11.28 19.91 43.97
N LEU A 29 -11.64 18.72 43.48
CA LEU A 29 -11.16 18.19 42.19
C LEU A 29 -11.81 18.90 41.00
N ILE A 30 -13.06 19.35 41.13
CA ILE A 30 -13.73 20.16 40.10
C ILE A 30 -13.10 21.55 40.10
N LYS A 31 -12.37 21.90 39.04
CA LYS A 31 -11.67 23.19 38.93
C LYS A 31 -12.37 24.19 38.02
N ARG A 32 -13.16 23.69 37.07
CA ARG A 32 -13.83 24.54 36.08
C ARG A 32 -15.08 23.88 35.54
N ALA A 33 -16.02 24.71 35.10
CA ALA A 33 -17.08 24.30 34.18
C ALA A 33 -16.93 25.02 32.84
N GLY A 34 -17.25 24.30 31.77
CA GLY A 34 -17.40 24.83 30.42
C GLY A 34 -18.63 24.24 29.75
N GLY A 35 -18.90 24.68 28.53
CA GLY A 35 -20.05 24.29 27.73
C GLY A 35 -20.14 25.24 26.55
N GLU A 36 -20.83 24.87 25.49
CA GLU A 36 -21.00 25.75 24.33
C GLU A 36 -22.39 26.35 24.23
N ASN A 37 -22.43 27.54 23.63
CA ASN A 37 -23.61 28.24 23.14
C ASN A 37 -24.29 27.41 22.03
N THR A 38 -25.06 26.39 22.37
CA THR A 38 -25.89 25.66 21.40
C THR A 38 -26.83 26.64 20.67
N VAL A 39 -26.68 26.67 19.35
CA VAL A 39 -27.59 27.29 18.37
C VAL A 39 -27.95 26.11 17.46
N SER A 40 -29.21 25.74 17.18
CA SER A 40 -30.53 26.33 17.35
C SER A 40 -31.59 25.22 17.27
N ASP A 41 -32.82 25.57 17.69
CA ASP A 41 -34.12 25.05 17.22
C ASP A 41 -34.14 23.65 16.57
N ASN A 42 -34.66 22.68 17.34
CA ASN A 42 -35.15 21.37 16.87
C ASN A 42 -34.14 20.29 16.45
N LYS A 43 -32.82 20.38 16.73
CA LYS A 43 -31.88 19.25 16.53
C LYS A 43 -31.01 18.95 17.76
N LYS A 44 -30.72 17.65 17.97
CA LYS A 44 -29.93 17.12 19.09
C LYS A 44 -28.43 17.35 18.85
N SER A 45 -27.78 18.12 19.72
CA SER A 45 -26.32 18.31 19.74
C SER A 45 -25.59 17.00 20.09
N LEU A 46 -24.39 16.81 19.53
CA LEU A 46 -23.51 15.66 19.81
C LEU A 46 -22.78 15.70 21.17
N PHE A 47 -22.77 16.85 21.87
CA PHE A 47 -22.00 17.04 23.12
C PHE A 47 -22.87 17.52 24.29
N PRO A 48 -22.47 17.31 25.57
CA PRO A 48 -23.23 17.75 26.75
C PRO A 48 -23.37 19.28 26.84
N ASP A 49 -24.42 19.73 27.54
CA ASP A 49 -24.70 21.16 27.74
C ASP A 49 -23.69 21.81 28.71
N VAL A 50 -23.24 21.05 29.72
CA VAL A 50 -22.19 21.46 30.66
C VAL A 50 -21.15 20.36 30.79
N LEU A 51 -19.88 20.76 30.83
CA LEU A 51 -18.72 19.91 31.07
C LEU A 51 -17.99 20.39 32.33
N LEU A 52 -17.69 19.46 33.23
CA LEU A 52 -16.84 19.70 34.39
C LEU A 52 -15.41 19.27 34.10
N PHE A 53 -14.44 20.09 34.51
CA PHE A 53 -13.02 19.87 34.29
C PHE A 53 -12.24 19.77 35.62
N GLY A 54 -11.22 18.92 35.61
CA GLY A 54 -10.36 18.62 36.76
C GLY A 54 -9.14 19.53 36.92
N ASP A 55 -8.94 20.42 35.96
CA ASP A 55 -7.88 21.41 35.95
C ASP A 55 -8.42 22.71 35.31
N GLU A 56 -7.70 23.82 35.51
CA GLU A 56 -8.09 25.11 34.92
C GLU A 56 -7.84 25.15 33.40
N GLN A 57 -6.88 24.35 32.93
CA GLN A 57 -6.42 24.27 31.55
C GLN A 57 -7.37 23.48 30.63
N SER A 58 -8.41 22.83 31.19
CA SER A 58 -9.31 21.90 30.51
C SER A 58 -8.68 20.60 29.99
N GLY A 59 -7.51 20.18 30.48
CA GLY A 59 -6.85 18.94 30.07
C GLY A 59 -7.54 17.65 30.55
N LYS A 60 -8.36 17.73 31.60
CA LYS A 60 -9.06 16.59 32.22
C LYS A 60 -10.56 16.81 32.35
N ILE A 61 -11.36 15.98 31.68
CA ILE A 61 -12.83 16.00 31.73
C ILE A 61 -13.30 15.07 32.86
N LEU A 62 -14.13 15.61 33.74
CA LEU A 62 -14.68 14.88 34.91
C LEU A 62 -16.08 14.33 34.64
N GLN A 63 -16.95 15.12 34.00
CA GLN A 63 -18.35 14.77 33.81
C GLN A 63 -19.04 15.66 32.76
N GLY A 64 -20.08 15.14 32.11
CA GLY A 64 -20.99 15.88 31.24
C GLY A 64 -22.42 15.92 31.77
N TRP A 65 -23.09 17.06 31.67
CA TRP A 65 -24.46 17.27 32.13
C TRP A 65 -25.40 17.63 30.96
N GLU A 66 -26.62 17.10 31.00
CA GLU A 66 -27.71 17.45 30.11
C GLU A 66 -28.75 18.26 30.89
N LEU A 67 -29.07 19.46 30.42
CA LEU A 67 -29.98 20.37 31.10
C LEU A 67 -31.33 20.41 30.40
N LYS A 68 -32.39 20.50 31.21
CA LYS A 68 -33.77 20.74 30.77
C LYS A 68 -34.41 21.80 31.67
N MET A 69 -35.57 22.31 31.26
CA MET A 69 -36.39 23.18 32.11
C MET A 69 -37.43 22.36 32.90
N PRO A 70 -38.02 22.92 33.99
CA PRO A 70 -38.97 22.20 34.85
C PRO A 70 -40.19 21.60 34.14
N ASP A 71 -40.55 22.15 32.98
CA ASP A 71 -41.61 21.70 32.09
C ASP A 71 -41.29 20.37 31.37
N THR A 72 -40.06 19.85 31.51
CA THR A 72 -39.63 18.55 30.96
C THR A 72 -39.50 17.50 32.06
N TYR A 73 -40.04 16.31 31.82
CA TYR A 73 -39.91 15.19 32.75
C TYR A 73 -38.48 14.65 32.81
N ILE A 74 -37.96 14.47 34.03
CA ILE A 74 -36.59 14.01 34.27
C ILE A 74 -36.34 12.56 33.83
N ASN A 75 -37.40 11.74 33.79
CA ASN A 75 -37.36 10.32 33.42
C ASN A 75 -37.64 10.07 31.93
N ASP A 76 -37.57 11.10 31.09
CA ASP A 76 -37.72 10.96 29.65
C ASP A 76 -36.63 10.04 29.07
N SER A 77 -37.06 8.89 28.55
CA SER A 77 -36.17 7.87 27.98
C SER A 77 -35.32 8.37 26.81
N GLU A 78 -35.81 9.34 26.04
CA GLU A 78 -35.08 9.91 24.90
C GLU A 78 -33.94 10.81 25.39
N ASN A 79 -34.18 11.61 26.44
CA ASN A 79 -33.17 12.45 27.08
C ASN A 79 -32.10 11.60 27.79
N ILE A 80 -32.50 10.54 28.49
CA ILE A 80 -31.58 9.60 29.13
C ILE A 80 -30.69 8.92 28.10
N LYS A 81 -31.28 8.45 26.99
CA LYS A 81 -30.52 7.84 25.89
C LYS A 81 -29.56 8.84 25.24
N ASN A 82 -29.99 10.10 25.08
CA ASN A 82 -29.16 11.17 24.54
C ASN A 82 -27.95 11.46 25.44
N ALA A 83 -28.19 11.71 26.73
CA ALA A 83 -27.14 11.99 27.71
C ALA A 83 -26.14 10.83 27.84
N LYS A 84 -26.63 9.58 27.83
CA LYS A 84 -25.77 8.39 27.80
C LYS A 84 -24.90 8.33 26.54
N THR A 85 -25.47 8.64 25.37
CA THR A 85 -24.72 8.65 24.11
C THR A 85 -23.61 9.68 24.15
N LYS A 86 -23.89 10.89 24.67
CA LYS A 86 -22.89 11.96 24.86
C LYS A 86 -21.80 11.60 25.87
N ALA A 87 -22.16 10.95 26.98
CA ALA A 87 -21.20 10.50 27.98
C ALA A 87 -20.25 9.43 27.42
N ASN A 88 -20.81 8.44 26.72
CA ASN A 88 -20.03 7.45 25.98
C ASN A 88 -19.13 8.12 24.93
N MET A 89 -19.61 9.16 24.23
CA MET A 89 -18.82 9.91 23.25
C MET A 89 -17.56 10.58 23.85
N LEU A 90 -17.60 10.89 25.14
CA LEU A 90 -16.50 11.48 25.90
C LEU A 90 -15.68 10.44 26.69
N GLY A 91 -15.95 9.14 26.53
CA GLY A 91 -15.34 8.07 27.32
C GLY A 91 -15.67 8.07 28.81
N LEU A 92 -16.68 8.85 29.23
CA LEU A 92 -17.09 8.99 30.63
C LEU A 92 -17.97 7.81 31.06
N ASN A 93 -17.84 7.41 32.33
CA ASN A 93 -18.70 6.36 32.91
C ASN A 93 -19.92 6.92 33.66
N SER A 94 -20.17 8.24 33.61
CA SER A 94 -21.28 8.87 34.31
C SER A 94 -21.74 10.17 33.61
N PHE A 95 -22.97 10.57 33.90
CA PHE A 95 -23.53 11.86 33.48
C PHE A 95 -24.64 12.31 34.43
N VAL A 96 -24.93 13.62 34.42
CA VAL A 96 -26.03 14.22 35.17
C VAL A 96 -27.11 14.68 34.20
N ILE A 97 -28.37 14.44 34.55
CA ILE A 97 -29.50 15.13 33.92
C ILE A 97 -30.14 16.03 34.98
N TRP A 98 -30.41 17.28 34.64
CA TRP A 98 -31.04 18.21 35.56
C TRP A 98 -32.09 19.07 34.87
N ASN A 99 -33.34 18.96 35.33
CA ASN A 99 -34.46 19.77 34.84
C ASN A 99 -34.78 20.97 35.73
N VAL A 100 -33.79 21.48 36.47
CA VAL A 100 -33.90 22.46 37.59
C VAL A 100 -34.54 21.88 38.86
N SER A 101 -35.68 21.20 38.75
CA SER A 101 -36.41 20.66 39.91
C SER A 101 -35.73 19.44 40.53
N VAL A 102 -35.25 18.53 39.67
CA VAL A 102 -34.66 17.25 40.05
C VAL A 102 -33.39 17.02 39.24
N ALA A 103 -32.30 16.69 39.93
CA ALA A 103 -31.06 16.25 39.30
C ALA A 103 -30.85 14.76 39.55
N VAL A 104 -30.40 14.03 38.53
CA VAL A 104 -30.13 12.59 38.62
C VAL A 104 -28.74 12.30 38.09
N LEU A 105 -27.92 11.64 38.91
CA LEU A 105 -26.61 11.12 38.54
C LEU A 105 -26.73 9.67 38.08
N TYR A 106 -26.41 9.43 36.82
CA TYR A 106 -26.36 8.09 36.24
C TYR A 106 -24.93 7.59 36.12
N LYS A 107 -24.71 6.30 36.38
CA LYS A 107 -23.48 5.57 36.07
C LYS A 107 -23.73 4.52 34.99
N ILE A 108 -22.81 4.47 34.05
CA ILE A 108 -22.74 3.53 32.95
C ILE A 108 -21.84 2.38 33.40
N LYS A 109 -22.40 1.16 33.48
CA LYS A 109 -21.66 -0.06 33.78
C LYS A 109 -20.87 -0.55 32.57
N GLU A 110 -19.95 -1.48 32.78
CA GLU A 110 -19.14 -2.10 31.71
C GLU A 110 -19.99 -2.81 30.65
N ASP A 111 -21.14 -3.36 31.03
CA ASP A 111 -22.14 -3.95 30.11
C ASP A 111 -23.01 -2.89 29.39
N ASN A 112 -22.65 -1.61 29.54
CA ASN A 112 -23.37 -0.46 29.03
C ASN A 112 -24.79 -0.32 29.62
N SER A 113 -25.13 -0.96 30.74
CA SER A 113 -26.39 -0.71 31.47
C SER A 113 -26.29 0.55 32.35
N LEU A 114 -27.44 1.16 32.66
CA LEU A 114 -27.51 2.37 33.49
C LEU A 114 -27.96 2.03 34.91
N ILE A 115 -27.29 2.62 35.89
CA ILE A 115 -27.74 2.66 37.29
C ILE A 115 -27.81 4.12 37.76
N ILE A 116 -28.76 4.41 38.64
CA ILE A 116 -28.84 5.70 39.33
C ILE A 116 -27.92 5.62 40.55
N LEU A 117 -26.92 6.50 40.62
CA LEU A 117 -26.06 6.62 41.80
C LEU A 117 -26.70 7.54 42.85
N HIS A 118 -27.30 8.64 42.41
CA HIS A 118 -27.92 9.62 43.29
C HIS A 118 -29.05 10.36 42.58
N THR A 119 -30.08 10.73 43.35
CA THR A 119 -31.17 11.61 42.93
C THR A 119 -31.31 12.73 43.94
N TRP A 120 -31.26 13.97 43.47
CA TRP A 120 -31.50 15.16 44.27
C TRP A 120 -32.85 15.77 43.88
N ASN A 121 -33.70 16.04 44.85
CA ASN A 121 -35.08 16.51 44.66
C ASN A 121 -35.49 17.67 45.58
N ASP A 122 -34.53 18.35 46.20
CA ASP A 122 -34.75 19.47 47.13
C ASP A 122 -35.50 20.66 46.50
N LEU A 123 -35.50 20.75 45.17
CA LEU A 123 -36.17 21.80 44.39
C LEU A 123 -37.44 21.32 43.67
N ASP A 124 -38.04 20.19 44.09
CA ASP A 124 -39.27 19.63 43.50
C ASP A 124 -40.36 20.70 43.29
N TYR A 125 -40.50 21.63 44.23
CA TYR A 125 -41.51 22.69 44.21
C TYR A 125 -41.37 23.69 43.04
N ILE A 126 -40.22 23.75 42.37
CA ILE A 126 -40.01 24.57 41.16
C ILE A 126 -40.60 23.79 39.98
N LYS A 127 -41.75 24.21 39.44
CA LYS A 127 -42.43 23.49 38.34
C LYS A 127 -42.52 24.25 37.03
N THR A 128 -42.26 25.56 37.05
CA THR A 128 -42.38 26.41 35.85
C THR A 128 -41.12 27.24 35.61
N ARG A 129 -40.94 27.71 34.37
CA ARG A 129 -39.83 28.60 34.00
C ARG A 129 -39.84 29.93 34.76
N GLU A 130 -41.02 30.40 35.21
CA GLU A 130 -41.13 31.60 36.04
C GLU A 130 -40.63 31.36 37.48
N ASP A 131 -40.85 30.15 38.01
CA ASP A 131 -40.38 29.77 39.34
C ASP A 131 -38.84 29.74 39.38
N VAL A 132 -38.20 29.33 38.29
CA VAL A 132 -36.74 29.34 38.15
C VAL A 132 -36.16 30.73 38.39
N LEU A 133 -36.77 31.77 37.80
CA LEU A 133 -36.33 33.16 37.94
C LEU A 133 -36.56 33.70 39.36
N LYS A 134 -37.64 33.27 40.03
CA LYS A 134 -37.98 33.70 41.40
C LYS A 134 -37.14 33.03 42.48
N ASN A 135 -36.58 31.85 42.21
CA ASN A 135 -35.89 31.00 43.19
C ASN A 135 -34.38 30.85 42.92
N ARG A 136 -33.73 31.85 42.30
CA ARG A 136 -32.30 31.80 41.94
C ARG A 136 -31.37 31.48 43.11
N GLU A 137 -31.59 32.11 44.26
CA GLU A 137 -30.77 31.88 45.47
C GLU A 137 -30.88 30.43 45.99
N ALA A 138 -32.09 29.86 45.97
CA ALA A 138 -32.30 28.46 46.36
C ALA A 138 -31.60 27.49 45.39
N ILE A 139 -31.60 27.80 44.10
CA ILE A 139 -30.91 27.05 43.05
C ILE A 139 -29.39 27.09 43.23
N GLU A 140 -28.82 28.25 43.54
CA GLU A 140 -27.38 28.42 43.78
C GLU A 140 -26.90 27.67 45.03
N ASN A 141 -27.70 27.69 46.09
CA ASN A 141 -27.42 26.91 47.31
C ASN A 141 -27.48 25.40 47.04
N PHE A 142 -28.50 24.96 46.30
CA PHE A 142 -28.63 23.56 45.89
C PHE A 142 -27.47 23.10 45.00
N LEU A 143 -27.10 23.91 43.99
CA LEU A 143 -25.94 23.66 43.14
C LEU A 143 -24.68 23.45 43.96
N SER A 144 -24.48 24.26 45.00
CA SER A 144 -23.31 24.13 45.88
C SER A 144 -23.28 22.80 46.62
N SER A 145 -24.44 22.28 47.06
CA SER A 145 -24.56 20.96 47.67
C SER A 145 -24.28 19.85 46.66
N LEU A 146 -24.92 19.91 45.50
CA LEU A 146 -24.76 18.93 44.42
C LEU A 146 -23.30 18.82 43.96
N LEU A 147 -22.58 19.95 43.85
CA LEU A 147 -21.15 19.95 43.50
C LEU A 147 -20.25 19.34 44.58
N ASN A 148 -20.59 19.50 45.86
CA ASN A 148 -19.86 18.84 46.95
C ASN A 148 -20.02 17.32 46.84
N ASP A 149 -21.26 16.84 46.69
CA ASP A 149 -21.57 15.41 46.57
C ASP A 149 -20.87 14.80 45.35
N LEU A 150 -20.96 15.47 44.20
CA LEU A 150 -20.26 15.05 42.98
C LEU A 150 -18.74 14.98 43.17
N ASN A 151 -18.15 15.94 43.87
CA ASN A 151 -16.73 15.91 44.17
C ASN A 151 -16.36 14.68 45.01
N GLU A 152 -17.19 14.25 45.96
CA GLU A 152 -16.96 13.03 46.73
C GLU A 152 -17.00 11.76 45.85
N PHE A 153 -17.97 11.67 44.93
CA PHE A 153 -18.04 10.56 43.97
C PHE A 153 -16.84 10.50 43.01
N ILE A 154 -16.22 11.64 42.71
CA ILE A 154 -15.00 11.71 41.89
C ILE A 154 -13.79 11.30 42.73
N VAL A 155 -13.67 11.79 43.98
CA VAL A 155 -12.57 11.43 44.89
C VAL A 155 -12.59 9.94 45.24
N SER A 156 -13.77 9.35 45.43
CA SER A 156 -13.92 7.92 45.73
C SER A 156 -13.60 6.99 44.55
N GLY A 157 -13.45 7.55 43.35
CA GLY A 157 -13.20 6.80 42.11
C GLY A 157 -14.45 6.13 41.52
N GLU A 158 -15.65 6.38 42.06
CA GLU A 158 -16.88 5.86 41.46
C GLU A 158 -17.17 6.47 40.08
N ILE A 159 -16.81 7.74 39.90
CA ILE A 159 -16.83 8.48 38.63
C ILE A 159 -15.42 8.49 38.02
N LYS A 160 -15.31 7.98 36.79
CA LYS A 160 -14.07 7.93 36.02
C LYS A 160 -13.89 9.25 35.27
N THR A 161 -12.70 9.83 35.40
CA THR A 161 -12.25 11.01 34.67
C THR A 161 -11.48 10.61 33.41
N VAL A 162 -11.51 11.44 32.36
CA VAL A 162 -10.88 11.15 31.07
C VAL A 162 -9.99 12.32 30.65
N SER A 163 -8.82 12.06 30.06
CA SER A 163 -7.99 13.14 29.53
C SER A 163 -8.51 13.64 28.18
N VAL A 164 -8.23 14.89 27.83
CA VAL A 164 -8.57 15.42 26.50
C VAL A 164 -7.93 14.61 25.37
N ILE A 165 -6.71 14.11 25.60
CA ILE A 165 -6.03 13.22 24.65
C ILE A 165 -6.89 11.98 24.44
N ASP A 166 -7.37 11.33 25.51
CA ASP A 166 -8.22 10.14 25.41
C ASP A 166 -9.52 10.41 24.64
N VAL A 167 -10.18 11.55 24.88
CA VAL A 167 -11.43 11.90 24.16
C VAL A 167 -11.19 12.20 22.68
N LEU A 168 -10.13 12.94 22.35
CA LEU A 168 -9.77 13.21 20.95
C LEU A 168 -9.15 11.97 20.28
N SER A 169 -8.68 11.01 21.10
CA SER A 169 -8.08 9.76 20.65
C SER A 169 -9.00 8.56 20.60
N SER A 170 -10.24 8.72 21.00
CA SER A 170 -11.18 7.62 21.13
C SER A 170 -11.69 7.11 19.77
N GLU A 171 -12.34 5.94 19.79
CA GLU A 171 -13.07 5.36 18.64
C GLU A 171 -14.19 6.29 18.16
N GLU A 172 -14.54 7.31 18.92
CA GLU A 172 -15.71 8.13 18.77
C GLU A 172 -15.56 9.12 17.62
N ILE A 173 -14.35 9.65 17.36
CA ILE A 173 -14.05 10.37 16.10
C ILE A 173 -14.18 9.43 14.89
N SER A 174 -13.77 8.17 15.03
CA SER A 174 -13.92 7.19 13.95
C SER A 174 -15.40 6.89 13.70
N ASN A 175 -16.21 6.78 14.76
CA ASN A 175 -17.66 6.62 14.70
C ASN A 175 -18.35 7.86 14.09
N PHE A 176 -17.89 9.07 14.43
CA PHE A 176 -18.34 10.32 13.81
C PHE A 176 -18.13 10.31 12.29
N ILE A 177 -16.93 9.93 11.84
CA ILE A 177 -16.65 9.82 10.40
C ILE A 177 -17.55 8.75 9.79
N GLN A 178 -17.61 7.56 10.39
CA GLN A 178 -18.38 6.43 9.85
C GLN A 178 -19.88 6.72 9.74
N LYS A 179 -20.46 7.45 10.70
CA LYS A 179 -21.85 7.92 10.68
C LYS A 179 -22.14 8.82 9.47
N ASN A 180 -21.20 9.68 9.10
CA ASN A 180 -21.38 10.71 8.08
C ASN A 180 -20.94 10.30 6.66
N VAL A 181 -20.11 9.25 6.53
CA VAL A 181 -19.56 8.79 5.24
C VAL A 181 -20.63 8.45 4.21
N GLY A 182 -21.67 7.72 4.60
CA GLY A 182 -22.69 7.24 3.67
C GLY A 182 -23.47 8.39 3.02
N GLU A 183 -23.97 9.32 3.84
CA GLU A 183 -24.73 10.48 3.37
C GLU A 183 -23.88 11.36 2.44
N TYR A 184 -22.64 11.64 2.84
CA TYR A 184 -21.74 12.47 2.04
C TYR A 184 -21.37 11.81 0.70
N ALA A 185 -21.05 10.52 0.70
CA ALA A 185 -20.73 9.77 -0.52
C ALA A 185 -21.88 9.80 -1.54
N SER A 186 -23.13 9.62 -1.08
CA SER A 186 -24.30 9.72 -1.95
C SER A 186 -24.47 11.11 -2.55
N ASN A 187 -24.17 12.18 -1.80
CA ASN A 187 -24.26 13.54 -2.33
C ASN A 187 -23.18 13.82 -3.39
N ILE A 188 -21.94 13.37 -3.16
CA ILE A 188 -20.85 13.46 -4.15
C ILE A 188 -21.24 12.71 -5.43
N GLU A 189 -21.77 11.49 -5.31
CA GLU A 189 -22.20 10.69 -6.45
C GLU A 189 -23.29 11.38 -7.28
N GLN A 190 -24.29 11.97 -6.62
CA GLN A 190 -25.35 12.71 -7.29
C GLN A 190 -24.82 13.96 -8.02
N LYS A 191 -23.84 14.66 -7.46
CA LYS A 191 -23.21 15.83 -8.07
C LYS A 191 -22.34 15.42 -9.26
N ALA A 192 -21.48 14.42 -9.10
CA ALA A 192 -20.63 13.89 -10.17
C ALA A 192 -21.45 13.30 -11.34
N ASN A 193 -22.67 12.81 -11.10
CA ASN A 193 -23.56 12.37 -12.18
C ASN A 193 -24.18 13.52 -12.98
N LYS A 194 -24.16 14.76 -12.46
CA LYS A 194 -24.70 15.96 -13.12
C LYS A 194 -23.62 16.86 -13.73
N ASP A 195 -22.36 16.71 -13.30
CA ASP A 195 -21.22 17.52 -13.72
C ASP A 195 -20.10 16.63 -14.27
N ASN A 196 -19.84 16.73 -15.57
CA ASN A 196 -18.90 15.87 -16.26
C ASN A 196 -17.43 16.21 -15.95
N ASP A 197 -17.13 17.47 -15.61
CA ASP A 197 -15.76 17.89 -15.27
C ASP A 197 -15.39 17.36 -13.88
N LEU A 198 -16.30 17.49 -12.90
CA LEU A 198 -16.16 16.86 -11.59
C LEU A 198 -16.04 15.34 -11.71
N LYS A 199 -16.82 14.72 -12.61
CA LYS A 199 -16.73 13.27 -12.86
C LYS A 199 -15.37 12.85 -13.40
N ASN A 200 -14.79 13.63 -14.31
CA ASN A 200 -13.48 13.37 -14.90
C ASN A 200 -12.36 13.50 -13.86
N GLU A 201 -12.38 14.55 -13.05
CA GLU A 201 -11.42 14.75 -11.96
C GLU A 201 -11.45 13.58 -10.96
N LEU A 202 -12.65 13.17 -10.55
CA LEU A 202 -12.84 12.06 -9.62
C LEU A 202 -12.41 10.71 -10.23
N ASN A 203 -12.65 10.49 -11.53
CA ASN A 203 -12.17 9.31 -12.25
C ASN A 203 -10.64 9.28 -12.32
N LEU A 204 -10.01 10.42 -12.60
CA LEU A 204 -8.56 10.54 -12.67
C LEU A 204 -7.94 10.23 -11.30
N TRP A 205 -8.44 10.85 -10.24
CA TRP A 205 -8.03 10.56 -8.86
C TRP A 205 -8.18 9.07 -8.54
N TRP A 206 -9.34 8.48 -8.85
CA TRP A 206 -9.60 7.06 -8.56
C TRP A 206 -8.68 6.11 -9.33
N ARG A 207 -8.22 6.46 -10.54
CA ARG A 207 -7.27 5.63 -11.30
C ARG A 207 -5.96 5.38 -10.55
N TYR A 208 -5.51 6.35 -9.75
CA TYR A 208 -4.35 6.21 -8.87
C TYR A 208 -4.75 5.61 -7.52
N ALA A 209 -5.73 6.23 -6.86
CA ALA A 209 -6.13 5.87 -5.51
C ALA A 209 -6.68 4.44 -5.42
N LYS A 210 -7.35 3.90 -6.46
CA LYS A 210 -7.89 2.54 -6.45
C LYS A 210 -6.85 1.49 -6.07
N LYS A 211 -5.59 1.70 -6.45
CA LYS A 211 -4.50 0.78 -6.07
C LYS A 211 -4.39 0.70 -4.55
N ASP A 212 -4.53 1.82 -3.86
CA ASP A 212 -4.47 1.93 -2.40
C ASP A 212 -5.67 1.31 -1.67
N TYR A 213 -6.77 1.02 -2.38
CA TYR A 213 -8.02 0.48 -1.81
C TYR A 213 -8.49 -0.77 -2.59
N PRO A 214 -7.77 -1.90 -2.51
CA PRO A 214 -8.04 -3.09 -3.32
C PRO A 214 -9.40 -3.75 -3.01
N ASP A 215 -9.89 -3.61 -1.78
CA ASP A 215 -11.14 -4.22 -1.29
C ASP A 215 -12.37 -3.32 -1.44
N GLU A 216 -12.19 -2.06 -1.86
CA GLU A 216 -13.27 -1.08 -1.97
C GLU A 216 -13.41 -0.60 -3.41
N GLU A 217 -14.49 -0.97 -4.08
CA GLU A 217 -14.75 -0.54 -5.45
C GLU A 217 -15.47 0.82 -5.52
N ASN A 218 -16.10 1.24 -4.41
CA ASN A 218 -16.86 2.48 -4.37
C ASN A 218 -15.96 3.68 -4.05
N LYS A 219 -15.44 4.29 -5.12
CA LYS A 219 -14.66 5.53 -5.09
C LYS A 219 -15.29 6.68 -4.28
N PHE A 220 -16.62 6.77 -4.22
CA PHE A 220 -17.31 7.85 -3.48
C PHE A 220 -17.21 7.65 -1.97
N LEU A 221 -17.32 6.40 -1.49
CA LEU A 221 -17.14 6.09 -0.06
C LEU A 221 -15.71 6.38 0.39
N VAL A 222 -14.72 6.02 -0.44
CA VAL A 222 -13.31 6.29 -0.14
C VAL A 222 -13.06 7.80 -0.06
N LEU A 223 -13.54 8.56 -1.04
CA LEU A 223 -13.36 10.01 -1.08
C LEU A 223 -14.05 10.69 0.12
N ALA A 224 -15.31 10.33 0.39
CA ALA A 224 -16.06 10.89 1.53
C ALA A 224 -15.37 10.62 2.86
N ARG A 225 -14.90 9.38 3.09
CA ARG A 225 -14.16 8.99 4.31
C ARG A 225 -12.84 9.73 4.46
N THR A 226 -12.19 10.04 3.35
CA THR A 226 -10.92 10.75 3.29
C THR A 226 -11.11 12.24 3.58
N ASN A 227 -12.03 12.90 2.87
CA ASN A 227 -12.38 14.30 3.08
C ASN A 227 -12.89 14.57 4.52
N LEU A 228 -13.74 13.69 5.07
CA LEU A 228 -14.20 13.85 6.46
C LEU A 228 -13.07 13.78 7.48
N LEU A 229 -12.08 12.91 7.27
CA LEU A 229 -10.90 12.88 8.13
C LEU A 229 -10.10 14.17 8.03
N TYR A 230 -9.92 14.69 6.82
CA TYR A 230 -9.20 15.94 6.60
C TYR A 230 -9.90 17.14 7.22
N LEU A 231 -11.22 17.21 7.13
CA LEU A 231 -12.01 18.25 7.80
C LEU A 231 -11.87 18.18 9.33
N VAL A 232 -11.99 16.98 9.91
CA VAL A 232 -11.76 16.78 11.35
C VAL A 232 -10.36 17.23 11.76
N ASN A 233 -9.34 16.86 10.98
CA ASN A 233 -7.96 17.25 11.24
C ASN A 233 -7.72 18.76 11.05
N LYS A 234 -8.40 19.42 10.10
CA LYS A 234 -8.39 20.89 9.93
C LYS A 234 -8.91 21.57 11.20
N PHE A 235 -10.06 21.15 11.71
CA PHE A 235 -10.61 21.69 12.96
C PHE A 235 -9.65 21.48 14.13
N LEU A 236 -9.16 20.24 14.32
CA LEU A 236 -8.27 19.91 15.42
C LEU A 236 -6.97 20.71 15.36
N LEU A 237 -6.30 20.75 14.20
CA LEU A 237 -5.05 21.49 14.05
C LEU A 237 -5.26 22.99 14.23
N ALA A 238 -6.33 23.56 13.69
CA ALA A 238 -6.63 24.99 13.89
C ALA A 238 -6.76 25.35 15.37
N HIS A 239 -7.38 24.49 16.18
CA HIS A 239 -7.47 24.69 17.63
C HIS A 239 -6.13 24.50 18.34
N ILE A 240 -5.35 23.49 17.99
CA ILE A 240 -3.99 23.30 18.51
C ILE A 240 -3.13 24.53 18.21
N LEU A 241 -3.23 25.10 17.00
CA LEU A 241 -2.47 26.28 16.57
C LEU A 241 -2.77 27.53 17.40
N LYS A 242 -3.91 27.63 18.08
CA LYS A 242 -4.23 28.78 18.95
C LYS A 242 -3.23 28.96 20.09
N SER A 243 -2.62 27.88 20.55
CA SER A 243 -1.54 27.91 21.56
C SER A 243 -0.22 28.47 21.03
N TYR A 244 -0.04 28.48 19.71
CA TYR A 244 1.18 28.94 19.05
C TYR A 244 0.99 30.28 18.31
N ARG A 245 -0.22 30.57 17.81
CA ARG A 245 -0.55 31.69 16.92
C ARG A 245 -1.92 32.29 17.24
N SER A 246 -1.96 33.58 17.52
CA SER A 246 -3.21 34.31 17.80
C SER A 246 -4.17 34.37 16.61
N GLU A 247 -3.64 34.28 15.40
CA GLU A 247 -4.35 34.32 14.13
C GLU A 247 -5.26 33.10 13.95
N ALA A 248 -4.92 31.97 14.59
CA ALA A 248 -5.71 30.75 14.59
C ALA A 248 -7.05 30.91 15.34
N ASN A 249 -7.23 31.97 16.14
CA ASN A 249 -8.50 32.27 16.80
C ASN A 249 -9.65 32.53 15.82
N ILE A 250 -9.38 32.81 14.54
CA ILE A 250 -10.40 32.95 13.50
C ILE A 250 -11.28 31.68 13.36
N VAL A 251 -10.79 30.50 13.75
CA VAL A 251 -11.59 29.26 13.73
C VAL A 251 -12.80 29.34 14.68
N ASN A 252 -12.75 30.22 15.70
CA ASN A 252 -13.87 30.46 16.59
C ASN A 252 -15.03 31.22 15.91
N GLU A 253 -14.81 31.80 14.71
CA GLU A 253 -15.87 32.42 13.91
C GLU A 253 -16.74 31.37 13.19
N ILE A 254 -16.26 30.13 13.07
CA ILE A 254 -17.03 29.00 12.53
C ILE A 254 -18.07 28.58 13.58
N ASN A 255 -19.25 29.19 13.48
CA ASN A 255 -20.36 29.05 14.39
C ASN A 255 -21.62 28.57 13.67
N ALA A 256 -22.64 28.19 14.43
CA ALA A 256 -23.92 27.80 13.87
C ALA A 256 -24.51 28.88 12.93
N GLY A 257 -25.08 28.42 11.81
CA GLY A 257 -25.63 29.29 10.77
C GLY A 257 -24.60 29.77 9.73
N ILE A 258 -23.30 29.51 9.92
CA ILE A 258 -22.32 29.75 8.86
C ILE A 258 -22.53 28.78 7.70
N SER A 259 -22.49 29.29 6.47
CA SER A 259 -22.58 28.44 5.28
C SER A 259 -21.34 27.55 5.15
N ILE A 260 -21.47 26.40 4.47
CA ILE A 260 -20.35 25.49 4.19
C ILE A 260 -19.21 26.26 3.52
N ILE A 261 -19.52 27.08 2.52
CA ILE A 261 -18.53 27.83 1.74
C ILE A 261 -17.82 28.87 2.61
N ASP A 262 -18.55 29.62 3.43
CA ASP A 262 -17.93 30.65 4.27
C ASP A 262 -17.10 30.04 5.41
N GLY A 263 -17.51 28.89 5.95
CA GLY A 263 -16.72 28.12 6.89
C GLY A 263 -15.42 27.59 6.28
N LEU A 264 -15.48 27.03 5.07
CA LEU A 264 -14.30 26.57 4.33
C LEU A 264 -13.36 27.74 3.97
N ARG A 265 -13.90 28.91 3.63
CA ARG A 265 -13.11 30.14 3.41
C ARG A 265 -12.37 30.62 4.65
N ILE A 266 -12.88 30.35 5.86
CA ILE A 266 -12.12 30.67 7.08
C ILE A 266 -10.84 29.84 7.14
N PHE A 267 -10.88 28.55 6.76
CA PHE A 267 -9.66 27.75 6.63
C PHE A 267 -8.72 28.28 5.54
N GLU A 268 -9.23 28.72 4.39
CA GLU A 268 -8.38 29.38 3.39
C GLU A 268 -7.77 30.71 3.87
N ASN A 269 -8.50 31.47 4.67
CA ASN A 269 -7.97 32.70 5.24
C ASN A 269 -6.94 32.41 6.34
N LEU A 270 -7.12 31.32 7.09
CA LEU A 270 -6.14 30.81 8.03
C LEU A 270 -4.88 30.35 7.30
N SER A 271 -5.03 29.65 6.17
CA SER A 271 -3.91 29.18 5.35
C SER A 271 -3.11 30.32 4.70
N LYS A 272 -3.74 31.47 4.44
CA LYS A 272 -3.04 32.67 4.00
C LYS A 272 -2.16 33.28 5.09
N LYS A 273 -2.50 33.09 6.36
CA LYS A 273 -1.82 33.69 7.52
C LYS A 273 -0.83 32.74 8.19
N ILE A 274 -0.99 31.43 8.00
CA ILE A 274 -0.18 30.38 8.61
C ILE A 274 0.12 29.32 7.54
N ASP A 275 1.39 29.02 7.31
CA ASP A 275 1.92 28.01 6.36
C ASP A 275 1.61 26.57 6.74
N PHE A 276 0.32 26.26 6.71
CA PHE A 276 -0.23 24.91 6.63
C PHE A 276 -1.16 24.86 5.42
N TRP A 277 -0.76 25.44 4.29
CA TRP A 277 -1.58 25.51 3.07
C TRP A 277 -2.07 24.13 2.66
N ASN A 278 -1.18 23.13 2.63
CA ASN A 278 -1.55 21.75 2.32
C ASN A 278 -2.55 21.14 3.31
N VAL A 279 -2.69 21.70 4.52
CA VAL A 279 -3.71 21.27 5.50
C VAL A 279 -5.01 22.04 5.36
N PHE A 280 -4.96 23.36 5.18
CA PHE A 280 -6.13 24.22 5.29
C PHE A 280 -6.78 24.62 3.95
N HIS A 281 -6.13 24.35 2.81
CA HIS A 281 -6.75 24.56 1.50
C HIS A 281 -8.01 23.70 1.30
N ILE A 282 -8.95 24.19 0.51
CA ILE A 282 -10.17 23.45 0.19
C ILE A 282 -9.82 22.30 -0.76
N LEU A 283 -10.20 21.09 -0.38
CA LEU A 283 -10.02 19.91 -1.22
C LEU A 283 -11.21 19.74 -2.19
N PRO A 284 -11.00 19.06 -3.33
CA PRO A 284 -12.09 18.69 -4.22
C PRO A 284 -13.23 18.01 -3.44
N PHE A 285 -14.46 18.39 -3.76
CA PHE A 285 -15.70 17.89 -3.18
C PHE A 285 -15.99 18.26 -1.71
N GLU A 286 -15.13 18.98 -1.00
CA GLU A 286 -15.44 19.45 0.37
C GLU A 286 -16.63 20.41 0.41
N GLU A 287 -16.84 21.20 -0.65
CA GLU A 287 -18.01 22.07 -0.76
C GLU A 287 -19.32 21.29 -0.96
N ASN A 288 -19.25 19.98 -1.23
CA ASN A 288 -20.40 19.10 -1.43
C ASN A 288 -20.81 18.35 -0.16
N LEU A 289 -20.43 18.83 1.03
CA LEU A 289 -21.01 18.34 2.27
C LEU A 289 -22.53 18.57 2.27
N THR A 290 -23.29 17.70 2.93
CA THR A 290 -24.70 17.99 3.21
C THR A 290 -24.80 18.89 4.43
N GLU A 291 -25.91 19.62 4.58
CA GLU A 291 -26.15 20.44 5.76
C GLU A 291 -26.13 19.60 7.05
N SER A 292 -26.59 18.36 7.00
CA SER A 292 -26.54 17.41 8.12
C SER A 292 -25.10 17.18 8.58
N VAL A 293 -24.23 16.78 7.64
CA VAL A 293 -22.81 16.51 7.90
C VAL A 293 -22.06 17.78 8.34
N TRP A 294 -22.39 18.93 7.76
CA TRP A 294 -21.79 20.20 8.17
C TRP A 294 -22.16 20.59 9.60
N ASN A 295 -23.43 20.42 10.00
CA ASN A 295 -23.86 20.68 11.38
C ASN A 295 -23.14 19.75 12.38
N ASP A 296 -22.96 18.49 12.02
CA ASP A 296 -22.17 17.52 12.79
C ASP A 296 -20.70 18.02 12.97
N LEU A 297 -20.08 18.63 11.94
CA LEU A 297 -18.75 19.26 12.04
C LEU A 297 -18.75 20.55 12.88
N LEU A 298 -19.83 21.34 12.84
CA LEU A 298 -19.98 22.53 13.68
C LEU A 298 -20.08 22.16 15.16
N ASP A 299 -20.83 21.09 15.50
CA ASP A 299 -20.87 20.52 16.85
C ASP A 299 -19.49 20.09 17.31
N PHE A 300 -18.71 19.43 16.43
CA PHE A 300 -17.34 19.04 16.72
C PHE A 300 -16.42 20.24 16.96
N ASN A 301 -16.47 21.27 16.11
CA ASN A 301 -15.76 22.53 16.33
C ASN A 301 -16.13 23.17 17.67
N GLY A 302 -17.42 23.05 18.01
CA GLY A 302 -17.97 23.58 19.24
C GLY A 302 -17.39 22.94 20.49
N PHE A 303 -17.31 21.62 20.48
CA PHE A 303 -16.60 20.87 21.50
C PHE A 303 -15.14 21.32 21.64
N LEU A 304 -14.41 21.46 20.53
CA LEU A 304 -13.00 21.89 20.57
C LEU A 304 -12.82 23.29 21.20
N LYS A 305 -13.76 24.22 20.98
CA LYS A 305 -13.73 25.55 21.64
C LYS A 305 -13.77 25.45 23.16
N THR A 306 -14.46 24.46 23.72
CA THR A 306 -14.57 24.29 25.18
C THR A 306 -13.26 23.87 25.83
N LEU A 307 -12.36 23.22 25.07
CA LEU A 307 -11.13 22.62 25.57
C LEU A 307 -9.99 23.64 25.82
N LYS A 308 -10.15 24.90 25.37
CA LYS A 308 -9.17 26.00 25.57
C LYS A 308 -7.70 25.58 25.36
N PHE A 309 -7.38 25.11 24.16
CA PHE A 309 -6.04 24.68 23.75
C PHE A 309 -4.93 25.70 24.07
N GLU A 310 -5.25 27.00 24.14
CA GLU A 310 -4.33 28.08 24.47
C GLU A 310 -3.70 27.99 25.86
N VAL A 311 -4.35 27.26 26.78
CA VAL A 311 -3.93 27.14 28.18
C VAL A 311 -3.41 25.73 28.50
N LEU A 312 -3.45 24.80 27.54
CA LEU A 312 -2.93 23.44 27.72
C LEU A 312 -1.41 23.45 27.79
N ASP A 313 -0.86 22.58 28.66
CA ASP A 313 0.57 22.35 28.73
C ASP A 313 1.14 21.87 27.37
N LYS A 314 2.36 22.32 27.06
CA LYS A 314 3.04 22.00 25.78
C LYS A 314 3.19 20.50 25.53
N GLU A 315 3.38 19.70 26.58
CA GLU A 315 3.48 18.24 26.49
C GLU A 315 2.17 17.62 26.01
N ILE A 316 1.02 18.11 26.49
CA ILE A 316 -0.31 17.66 26.05
C ILE A 316 -0.51 17.99 24.56
N LEU A 317 -0.12 19.21 24.15
CA LEU A 317 -0.21 19.64 22.75
C LEU A 317 0.69 18.82 21.83
N HIS A 318 1.91 18.50 22.28
CA HIS A 318 2.83 17.61 21.57
C HIS A 318 2.18 16.24 21.36
N ASN A 319 1.67 15.64 22.43
CA ASN A 319 1.02 14.33 22.39
C ASN A 319 -0.22 14.31 21.48
N LEU A 320 -0.98 15.42 21.41
CA LEU A 320 -2.14 15.54 20.51
C LEU A 320 -1.73 15.56 19.03
N ILE A 321 -0.64 16.25 18.69
CA ILE A 321 -0.09 16.26 17.32
C ILE A 321 0.40 14.86 16.94
N GLU A 322 1.21 14.23 17.80
CA GLU A 322 1.72 12.87 17.59
C GLU A 322 0.59 11.84 17.47
N TYR A 323 -0.43 11.96 18.31
CA TYR A 323 -1.60 11.11 18.25
C TYR A 323 -2.36 11.28 16.92
N THR A 324 -2.57 12.52 16.48
CA THR A 324 -3.25 12.81 15.19
C THR A 324 -2.48 12.17 14.03
N ILE A 325 -1.15 12.29 14.05
CA ILE A 325 -0.23 11.63 13.11
C ILE A 325 -0.41 10.11 13.17
N TYR A 326 -0.42 9.52 14.37
CA TYR A 326 -0.59 8.08 14.56
C TYR A 326 -1.94 7.57 14.07
N LYS A 327 -3.05 8.26 14.37
CA LYS A 327 -4.41 7.90 13.93
C LYS A 327 -4.53 7.96 12.41
N ASN A 328 -3.97 9.01 11.80
CA ASN A 328 -3.87 9.11 10.34
C ASN A 328 -3.09 7.93 9.77
N LYS A 329 -1.93 7.57 10.34
CA LYS A 329 -1.18 6.38 9.92
C LYS A 329 -1.99 5.08 10.06
N ARG A 330 -2.74 4.90 11.14
CA ARG A 330 -3.52 3.67 11.40
C ARG A 330 -4.74 3.52 10.49
N LYS A 331 -5.46 4.61 10.19
CA LYS A 331 -6.59 4.57 9.22
C LYS A 331 -6.11 4.26 7.80
N PHE A 332 -4.88 4.64 7.50
CA PHE A 332 -4.20 4.35 6.25
C PHE A 332 -3.35 3.06 6.32
N ALA A 333 -3.29 2.38 7.46
CA ALA A 333 -2.66 1.07 7.61
C ALA A 333 -3.58 0.04 6.94
N GLY A 334 -3.20 -0.37 5.73
CA GLY A 334 -4.13 -1.01 4.78
C GLY A 334 -3.90 -0.53 3.34
N GLN A 335 -3.36 0.67 3.20
CA GLN A 335 -3.07 1.33 1.93
C GLN A 335 -1.59 1.15 1.55
N PHE A 336 -1.17 1.48 0.32
CA PHE A 336 0.21 1.24 -0.15
C PHE A 336 1.17 2.32 0.37
N THR A 337 0.95 2.78 1.60
CA THR A 337 1.88 3.63 2.32
C THR A 337 3.14 2.83 2.63
N THR A 338 4.30 3.44 2.41
CA THR A 338 5.59 2.83 2.75
C THR A 338 5.61 2.53 4.26
N PRO A 339 5.85 1.27 4.69
CA PRO A 339 5.99 0.95 6.10
C PRO A 339 7.11 1.77 6.75
N THR A 340 6.89 2.28 7.98
CA THR A 340 7.86 3.15 8.66
C THR A 340 9.25 2.53 8.76
N LYS A 341 9.35 1.26 9.19
CA LYS A 341 10.62 0.55 9.28
C LYS A 341 11.32 0.36 7.93
N LEU A 342 10.56 0.21 6.85
CA LEU A 342 11.13 0.16 5.50
C LEU A 342 11.67 1.53 5.06
N ALA A 343 10.95 2.61 5.36
CA ALA A 343 11.41 3.97 5.08
C ALA A 343 12.68 4.32 5.88
N GLU A 344 12.74 3.95 7.16
CA GLU A 344 13.95 4.07 7.99
C GLU A 344 15.12 3.31 7.39
N PHE A 345 14.91 2.05 7.00
CA PHE A 345 15.93 1.21 6.39
C PHE A 345 16.45 1.81 5.06
N LEU A 346 15.54 2.25 4.19
CA LEU A 346 15.86 2.94 2.93
C LEU A 346 16.75 4.16 3.18
N VAL A 347 16.36 5.03 4.12
CA VAL A 347 17.09 6.27 4.41
C VAL A 347 18.46 5.98 5.01
N ARG A 348 18.58 5.02 5.95
CA ARG A 348 19.87 4.66 6.55
C ARG A 348 20.85 4.03 5.55
N LEU A 349 20.33 3.30 4.55
CA LEU A 349 21.14 2.81 3.43
C LEU A 349 21.63 3.93 2.48
N SER A 350 21.10 5.15 2.58
CA SER A 350 21.24 6.17 1.52
C SER A 350 21.82 7.50 2.00
N LEU A 351 21.53 7.92 3.23
CA LEU A 351 21.93 9.23 3.75
C LEU A 351 23.41 9.21 4.15
N LYS A 352 24.25 9.82 3.30
CA LYS A 352 25.70 9.98 3.55
C LYS A 352 26.04 11.24 4.34
N ASN A 353 25.36 12.35 4.03
CA ASN A 353 25.58 13.66 4.64
C ASN A 353 24.26 14.22 5.17
N ALA A 354 24.13 14.34 6.49
CA ALA A 354 22.91 14.86 7.10
C ALA A 354 22.63 16.33 6.75
N SER A 355 23.68 17.14 6.55
CA SER A 355 23.56 18.57 6.22
C SER A 355 23.18 18.85 4.77
N GLY A 356 23.28 17.86 3.88
CA GLY A 356 22.92 18.03 2.47
C GLY A 356 21.40 18.07 2.26
N TYR A 357 20.95 18.72 1.18
CA TYR A 357 19.52 18.73 0.83
C TYR A 357 19.05 17.33 0.43
N ALA A 358 17.85 16.96 0.88
CA ALA A 358 17.25 15.67 0.61
C ALA A 358 15.80 15.83 0.11
N TYR A 359 15.37 14.95 -0.80
CA TYR A 359 14.09 15.09 -1.50
C TYR A 359 13.32 13.79 -1.69
N ASP A 360 12.01 13.85 -1.47
CA ASP A 360 11.05 12.79 -1.79
C ASP A 360 10.03 13.28 -2.85
N PRO A 361 10.26 13.04 -4.16
CA PRO A 361 9.45 13.60 -5.26
C PRO A 361 8.08 12.96 -5.47
N THR A 362 7.84 11.79 -4.89
CA THR A 362 6.57 11.04 -4.95
C THR A 362 6.19 10.60 -3.55
N CYS A 363 6.08 11.58 -2.66
CA CYS A 363 6.09 11.34 -1.22
C CYS A 363 4.84 10.67 -0.68
N GLY A 364 3.71 10.73 -1.40
CA GLY A 364 2.44 10.24 -0.91
C GLY A 364 2.15 10.86 0.47
N SER A 365 1.97 10.01 1.48
CA SER A 365 1.74 10.46 2.85
C SER A 365 2.97 11.06 3.55
N GLY A 366 4.14 11.14 2.91
CA GLY A 366 5.36 11.72 3.47
C GLY A 366 6.13 10.81 4.43
N THR A 367 5.93 9.48 4.40
CA THR A 367 6.61 8.56 5.33
C THR A 367 8.13 8.53 5.13
N ILE A 368 8.61 8.56 3.88
CA ILE A 368 10.04 8.58 3.57
C ILE A 368 10.62 9.96 3.91
N ALA A 369 9.95 11.05 3.53
CA ALA A 369 10.33 12.40 3.96
C ALA A 369 10.49 12.52 5.49
N ARG A 370 9.57 11.94 6.27
CA ARG A 370 9.67 11.91 7.74
C ARG A 370 10.85 11.06 8.23
N ALA A 371 11.15 9.94 7.58
CA ALA A 371 12.33 9.13 7.91
C ALA A 371 13.65 9.88 7.61
N ILE A 372 13.71 10.64 6.51
CA ILE A 372 14.82 11.55 6.19
C ILE A 372 14.98 12.57 7.31
N TYR A 373 13.90 13.27 7.66
CA TYR A 373 13.89 14.28 8.71
C TYR A 373 14.43 13.75 10.04
N TYR A 374 13.90 12.62 10.51
CA TYR A 374 14.32 12.05 11.80
C TYR A 374 15.75 11.56 11.78
N GLN A 375 16.22 10.98 10.67
CA GLN A 375 17.61 10.55 10.58
C GLN A 375 18.56 11.75 10.60
N LYS A 376 18.18 12.88 9.98
CA LYS A 376 18.94 14.14 10.05
C LYS A 376 18.92 14.77 11.44
N LYS A 377 17.79 14.71 12.16
CA LYS A 377 17.63 15.24 13.53
C LYS A 377 18.55 14.55 14.56
N LYS A 378 19.12 13.37 14.24
CA LYS A 378 20.16 12.74 15.07
C LYS A 378 21.44 13.58 15.16
N THR A 379 21.69 14.45 14.19
CA THR A 379 22.92 15.28 14.11
C THR A 379 22.64 16.78 13.95
N LEU A 380 21.51 17.16 13.37
CA LEU A 380 21.12 18.56 13.12
C LEU A 380 20.04 19.04 14.09
N THR A 381 19.90 20.35 14.21
CA THR A 381 18.75 20.93 14.91
C THR A 381 17.44 20.64 14.15
N PRO A 382 16.28 20.63 14.84
CA PRO A 382 14.97 20.44 14.19
C PRO A 382 14.74 21.37 13.01
N LYS A 383 15.20 22.63 13.10
CA LYS A 383 15.10 23.65 12.06
C LYS A 383 15.91 23.29 10.81
N GLU A 384 17.21 23.01 10.97
CA GLU A 384 18.11 22.67 9.85
C GLU A 384 17.68 21.38 9.15
N ALA A 385 17.20 20.39 9.92
CA ALA A 385 16.68 19.14 9.37
C ALA A 385 15.41 19.38 8.53
N LEU A 386 14.52 20.27 8.94
CA LEU A 386 13.31 20.64 8.20
C LEU A 386 13.66 21.42 6.92
N GLU A 387 14.53 22.43 7.05
CA GLU A 387 14.94 23.31 5.96
C GLU A 387 15.60 22.54 4.81
N THR A 388 16.36 21.49 5.13
CA THR A 388 17.06 20.65 4.16
C THR A 388 16.27 19.42 3.72
N THR A 389 15.02 19.24 4.17
CA THR A 389 14.15 18.11 3.75
C THR A 389 13.00 18.64 2.91
N TRP A 390 12.92 18.15 1.68
CA TRP A 390 11.93 18.54 0.69
C TRP A 390 11.07 17.33 0.32
N CYS A 391 9.79 17.56 0.01
CA CYS A 391 8.98 16.51 -0.58
C CYS A 391 7.85 17.08 -1.44
N SER A 392 7.49 16.36 -2.49
CA SER A 392 6.39 16.72 -3.37
C SER A 392 5.57 15.51 -3.76
N ASP A 393 4.40 15.79 -4.34
CA ASP A 393 3.56 14.78 -4.96
C ASP A 393 2.74 15.44 -6.08
N LYS A 394 2.39 14.64 -7.08
CA LYS A 394 1.53 15.06 -8.18
C LYS A 394 0.12 15.40 -7.69
N PHE A 395 -0.34 14.73 -6.64
CA PHE A 395 -1.69 14.91 -6.07
C PHE A 395 -1.66 15.77 -4.81
N ALA A 396 -2.63 16.67 -4.69
CA ALA A 396 -2.78 17.50 -3.49
C ALA A 396 -3.21 16.70 -2.25
N LEU A 397 -4.08 15.71 -2.46
CA LEU A 397 -4.70 14.92 -1.40
C LEU A 397 -3.71 14.25 -0.42
N PRO A 398 -2.66 13.55 -0.89
CA PRO A 398 -1.69 12.94 0.02
C PRO A 398 -0.75 13.95 0.69
N LEU A 399 -0.55 15.15 0.10
CA LEU A 399 0.35 16.18 0.65
C LEU A 399 -0.13 16.76 1.97
N GLN A 400 -1.43 16.76 2.24
CA GLN A 400 -1.94 17.11 3.55
C GLN A 400 -1.38 16.18 4.63
N LEU A 401 -1.37 14.87 4.37
CA LEU A 401 -0.80 13.88 5.28
C LEU A 401 0.72 14.00 5.36
N ALA A 402 1.39 14.30 4.24
CA ALA A 402 2.82 14.57 4.24
C ALA A 402 3.15 15.76 5.15
N THR A 403 2.43 16.89 5.02
CA THR A 403 2.60 18.04 5.90
C THR A 403 2.36 17.66 7.35
N PHE A 404 1.25 16.96 7.67
CA PHE A 404 1.00 16.48 9.05
C PHE A 404 2.12 15.59 9.59
N ASN A 405 2.59 14.62 8.80
CA ASN A 405 3.66 13.72 9.20
C ASN A 405 5.00 14.43 9.38
N MET A 406 5.20 15.57 8.72
CA MET A 406 6.40 16.40 8.83
C MET A 406 6.36 17.40 9.99
N ILE A 407 5.19 17.66 10.60
CA ILE A 407 5.09 18.53 11.78
C ILE A 407 5.98 17.99 12.91
N ASP A 408 6.82 18.85 13.46
CA ASP A 408 7.57 18.61 14.69
C ASP A 408 7.28 19.78 15.65
N PRO A 409 6.74 19.52 16.85
CA PRO A 409 6.48 20.56 17.84
C PRO A 409 7.70 21.41 18.23
N GLU A 410 8.91 20.87 18.10
CA GLU A 410 10.16 21.60 18.37
C GLU A 410 10.58 22.53 17.23
N ALA A 411 10.09 22.29 16.01
CA ALA A 411 10.32 23.13 14.83
C ALA A 411 9.06 23.94 14.44
N MET A 412 8.14 24.13 15.39
CA MET A 412 6.87 24.78 15.13
C MET A 412 7.11 26.24 14.69
N GLY A 413 6.68 26.56 13.47
CA GLY A 413 6.89 27.88 12.87
C GLY A 413 7.96 27.93 11.77
N GLU A 414 8.65 26.83 11.51
CA GLU A 414 9.54 26.72 10.34
C GLU A 414 8.75 26.27 9.10
N VAL A 415 9.14 26.78 7.92
CA VAL A 415 8.52 26.42 6.63
C VAL A 415 8.74 24.93 6.36
N ILE A 416 7.65 24.19 6.18
CA ILE A 416 7.72 22.78 5.79
C ILE A 416 7.75 22.73 4.26
N ASN A 417 8.86 22.24 3.68
CA ASN A 417 9.04 22.19 2.21
C ASN A 417 8.21 21.06 1.55
N VAL A 418 6.89 21.06 1.73
CA VAL A 418 5.92 20.15 1.11
C VAL A 418 5.13 20.90 0.04
N PHE A 419 5.13 20.44 -1.20
CA PHE A 419 4.48 21.16 -2.30
C PHE A 419 3.94 20.23 -3.39
N LYS A 420 2.97 20.71 -4.18
CA LYS A 420 2.36 19.93 -5.27
C LYS A 420 3.10 20.15 -6.57
N GLU A 421 3.67 19.09 -7.13
CA GLU A 421 4.28 19.12 -8.46
C GLU A 421 4.47 17.70 -9.01
N ASP A 422 4.42 17.56 -10.34
CA ASP A 422 4.79 16.31 -11.00
C ASP A 422 6.32 16.16 -10.97
N ALA A 423 6.81 14.99 -10.54
CA ALA A 423 8.24 14.70 -10.44
C ALA A 423 9.00 14.90 -11.77
N THR A 424 8.32 14.83 -12.92
CA THR A 424 8.93 15.07 -14.25
C THR A 424 9.10 16.56 -14.59
N LYS A 425 8.51 17.48 -13.82
CA LYS A 425 8.48 18.93 -14.05
C LYS A 425 9.35 19.73 -13.09
N ILE A 426 10.12 19.05 -12.24
CA ILE A 426 11.04 19.67 -11.29
C ILE A 426 12.39 19.88 -11.98
N GLU A 427 12.96 21.06 -11.79
CA GLU A 427 14.29 21.44 -12.29
C GLU A 427 14.97 22.26 -11.20
N THR A 428 16.29 22.12 -11.02
CA THR A 428 17.06 22.94 -10.08
C THR A 428 16.88 24.43 -10.37
N GLY A 429 16.76 25.24 -9.31
CA GLY A 429 16.52 26.68 -9.43
C GLY A 429 15.06 27.04 -9.67
N LYS A 430 14.17 26.05 -9.86
CA LYS A 430 12.73 26.33 -9.98
C LYS A 430 12.22 26.97 -8.71
N GLU A 431 11.58 28.13 -8.86
CA GLU A 431 10.92 28.85 -7.77
C GLU A 431 9.68 28.09 -7.30
N ILE A 432 9.66 27.72 -6.02
CA ILE A 432 8.52 27.15 -5.35
C ILE A 432 8.03 28.15 -4.31
N LYS A 433 6.71 28.41 -4.36
CA LYS A 433 6.04 29.34 -3.45
C LYS A 433 5.57 28.58 -2.22
N PHE A 434 6.14 28.95 -1.09
CA PHE A 434 5.69 28.59 0.25
C PHE A 434 5.07 29.80 0.93
N ARG A 435 4.54 29.64 2.14
CA ARG A 435 4.20 30.77 3.00
C ARG A 435 5.06 30.72 4.26
N ASP A 436 5.23 31.84 4.93
CA ASP A 436 5.85 31.88 6.24
C ASP A 436 4.81 31.42 7.30
N PRO A 437 5.09 30.40 8.12
CA PRO A 437 4.18 29.93 9.16
C PRO A 437 3.75 30.97 10.17
N PHE A 438 4.58 31.99 10.39
CA PHE A 438 4.25 33.09 11.28
C PHE A 438 3.43 34.14 10.52
N ASN A 439 4.03 34.91 9.62
CA ASN A 439 3.36 36.11 9.11
C ASN A 439 2.48 35.87 7.86
N GLY A 440 2.50 34.67 7.28
CA GLY A 440 1.73 34.33 6.08
C GLY A 440 2.26 34.95 4.78
N ASN A 441 3.38 35.66 4.84
CA ASN A 441 4.03 36.23 3.66
C ASN A 441 4.49 35.09 2.73
N GLU A 442 4.49 35.36 1.43
CA GLU A 442 5.01 34.42 0.45
C GLU A 442 6.52 34.26 0.65
N VAL A 443 6.96 33.02 0.83
CA VAL A 443 8.38 32.65 0.89
C VAL A 443 8.68 31.89 -0.38
N ILE A 444 9.43 32.52 -1.29
CA ILE A 444 9.89 31.85 -2.50
C ILE A 444 11.21 31.16 -2.16
N LYS A 445 11.27 29.86 -2.41
CA LYS A 445 12.52 29.10 -2.34
C LYS A 445 12.79 28.48 -3.70
N GLU A 446 14.04 28.56 -4.13
CA GLU A 446 14.50 27.83 -5.30
C GLU A 446 14.77 26.38 -4.90
N THR A 447 14.35 25.44 -5.76
CA THR A 447 14.69 24.03 -5.56
C THR A 447 16.21 23.84 -5.61
N PRO A 448 16.83 23.30 -4.54
CA PRO A 448 18.27 23.12 -4.49
C PRO A 448 18.71 21.94 -5.36
N ILE A 449 20.01 21.78 -5.48
CA ILE A 449 20.60 20.49 -5.89
C ILE A 449 20.58 19.57 -4.67
N PHE A 450 20.20 18.31 -4.85
CA PHE A 450 20.01 17.36 -3.75
C PHE A 450 21.17 16.38 -3.62
N SER A 451 21.62 16.20 -2.38
CA SER A 451 22.56 15.14 -1.98
C SER A 451 21.91 13.76 -1.90
N LEU A 452 20.61 13.73 -1.61
CA LEU A 452 19.81 12.51 -1.49
C LEU A 452 18.45 12.73 -2.14
N ILE A 453 18.04 11.82 -3.01
CA ILE A 453 16.66 11.66 -3.42
C ILE A 453 16.21 10.26 -3.00
N ALA A 454 15.19 10.16 -2.15
CA ALA A 454 14.67 8.88 -1.68
C ALA A 454 13.14 8.80 -1.82
N SER A 455 12.62 7.77 -2.49
CA SER A 455 11.18 7.67 -2.73
C SER A 455 10.67 6.26 -3.06
N ASN A 456 9.37 6.05 -2.88
CA ASN A 456 8.64 4.88 -3.37
C ASN A 456 7.92 5.24 -4.66
N LEU A 457 8.43 4.77 -5.79
CA LEU A 457 7.96 5.23 -7.10
C LEU A 457 6.62 4.58 -7.50
N PRO A 458 5.74 5.29 -8.22
CA PRO A 458 4.43 4.79 -8.61
C PRO A 458 4.53 3.67 -9.66
N PHE A 459 3.71 2.62 -9.51
CA PHE A 459 3.61 1.52 -10.48
C PHE A 459 2.47 1.79 -11.45
N VAL A 460 2.78 2.25 -12.67
CA VAL A 460 1.79 2.65 -13.68
C VAL A 460 2.11 1.92 -14.98
N GLN A 461 1.19 1.04 -15.41
CA GLN A 461 1.36 0.26 -16.64
C GLN A 461 1.24 1.14 -17.87
N GLN A 462 1.81 0.67 -18.98
CA GLN A 462 1.91 1.41 -20.24
C GLN A 462 0.57 2.03 -20.68
N GLU A 463 -0.52 1.29 -20.62
CA GLU A 463 -1.85 1.73 -21.08
C GLU A 463 -2.36 2.94 -20.30
N ASP A 464 -1.87 3.11 -19.08
CA ASP A 464 -2.18 4.23 -18.21
C ASP A 464 -1.21 5.41 -18.41
N ILE A 465 0.07 5.15 -18.72
CA ILE A 465 1.10 6.20 -18.89
C ILE A 465 0.71 7.21 -19.96
N ASP A 466 0.23 6.77 -21.13
CA ASP A 466 -0.09 7.66 -22.25
C ASP A 466 -1.17 8.70 -21.90
N VAL A 467 -2.04 8.37 -20.94
CA VAL A 467 -3.09 9.28 -20.46
C VAL A 467 -2.61 10.14 -19.29
N LEU A 468 -1.77 9.56 -18.43
CA LEU A 468 -1.41 10.13 -17.14
C LEU A 468 -0.16 11.01 -17.19
N ASN A 469 0.80 10.65 -18.04
CA ASN A 469 2.12 11.24 -18.19
C ASN A 469 2.54 11.18 -19.67
N PRO A 470 1.81 11.86 -20.59
CA PRO A 470 2.01 11.73 -22.04
C PRO A 470 3.43 12.07 -22.50
N ASP A 471 4.08 13.01 -21.81
CA ASP A 471 5.41 13.53 -22.18
C ASP A 471 6.57 12.77 -21.50
N VAL A 472 6.31 11.74 -20.69
CA VAL A 472 7.38 11.04 -19.95
C VAL A 472 8.41 10.39 -20.89
N GLY A 473 7.97 10.00 -22.09
CA GLY A 473 8.83 9.40 -23.12
C GLY A 473 9.89 10.36 -23.67
N CYS A 474 9.70 11.69 -23.54
CA CYS A 474 10.65 12.71 -23.99
C CYS A 474 12.01 12.61 -23.28
N ILE A 475 12.08 11.97 -22.11
CA ILE A 475 13.35 11.72 -21.43
C ILE A 475 14.32 10.88 -22.26
N ASN A 476 13.83 10.13 -23.25
CA ASN A 476 14.69 9.39 -24.17
C ASN A 476 15.62 10.30 -24.98
N ASP A 477 15.21 11.55 -25.27
CA ASP A 477 16.06 12.48 -26.01
C ASP A 477 17.23 12.93 -25.14
N PHE A 478 16.96 13.22 -23.86
CA PHE A 478 18.00 13.47 -22.86
C PHE A 478 18.95 12.27 -22.69
N ILE A 479 18.41 11.05 -22.64
CA ILE A 479 19.22 9.82 -22.53
C ILE A 479 20.17 9.69 -23.73
N LYS A 480 19.68 9.88 -24.95
CA LYS A 480 20.49 9.81 -26.17
C LYS A 480 21.58 10.88 -26.19
N GLU A 481 21.21 12.12 -25.90
CA GLU A 481 22.12 13.26 -25.89
C GLU A 481 23.25 13.05 -24.86
N LYS A 482 22.91 12.77 -23.60
CA LYS A 482 23.90 12.62 -22.53
C LYS A 482 24.74 11.34 -22.62
N SER A 483 24.17 10.26 -23.16
CA SER A 483 24.96 9.03 -23.41
C SER A 483 25.84 9.13 -24.65
N GLY A 484 25.60 10.09 -25.55
CA GLY A 484 26.26 10.16 -26.85
C GLY A 484 25.87 9.03 -27.80
N ASN A 485 24.75 8.34 -27.55
CA ASN A 485 24.33 7.17 -28.32
C ASN A 485 22.84 7.25 -28.70
N ASN A 486 22.58 7.59 -29.97
CA ASN A 486 21.23 7.75 -30.52
C ASN A 486 20.39 6.47 -30.54
N ASN A 487 20.99 5.30 -30.34
CA ASN A 487 20.29 4.00 -30.31
C ASN A 487 19.83 3.59 -28.90
N LEU A 488 20.18 4.36 -27.86
CA LEU A 488 19.75 4.08 -26.49
C LEU A 488 18.42 4.77 -26.21
N SER A 489 17.40 3.97 -25.91
CA SER A 489 16.10 4.47 -25.47
C SER A 489 15.40 3.43 -24.62
N LEU A 490 14.64 3.89 -23.64
CA LEU A 490 13.66 3.08 -22.93
C LEU A 490 12.54 2.65 -23.88
N SER A 491 12.06 1.42 -23.70
CA SER A 491 10.98 0.87 -24.51
C SER A 491 9.63 1.47 -24.08
N GLY A 492 8.66 1.62 -24.99
CA GLY A 492 7.28 1.99 -24.62
C GLY A 492 6.62 1.03 -23.62
N ARG A 493 7.15 -0.20 -23.45
CA ARG A 493 6.71 -1.17 -22.44
C ARG A 493 7.26 -0.93 -21.01
N THR A 494 8.07 0.11 -20.84
CA THR A 494 8.67 0.47 -19.54
C THR A 494 7.58 1.06 -18.64
N ASP A 495 7.55 0.64 -17.37
CA ASP A 495 6.66 1.22 -16.36
C ASP A 495 7.13 2.65 -15.99
N LEU A 496 6.26 3.49 -15.44
CA LEU A 496 6.58 4.87 -15.08
C LEU A 496 7.83 4.99 -14.19
N TYR A 497 7.99 4.06 -13.23
CA TYR A 497 9.16 4.04 -12.35
C TYR A 497 10.50 3.82 -13.09
N GLY A 498 10.48 3.30 -14.32
CA GLY A 498 11.68 3.11 -15.13
C GLY A 498 12.16 4.40 -15.82
N TYR A 499 11.28 5.40 -15.99
CA TYR A 499 11.64 6.68 -16.59
C TYR A 499 12.12 7.72 -15.56
N LEU A 500 11.49 7.73 -14.38
CA LEU A 500 11.74 8.73 -13.33
C LEU A 500 13.21 8.85 -12.89
N PRO A 501 14.03 7.78 -12.78
CA PRO A 501 15.43 7.92 -12.37
C PRO A 501 16.24 8.91 -13.21
N PHE A 502 15.93 9.03 -14.50
CA PHE A 502 16.65 9.93 -15.42
C PHE A 502 16.18 11.39 -15.33
N TYR A 503 14.93 11.64 -14.95
CA TYR A 503 14.50 12.98 -14.55
C TYR A 503 15.18 13.40 -13.25
N LEU A 504 15.19 12.51 -12.27
CA LEU A 504 15.77 12.76 -10.95
C LEU A 504 17.29 12.91 -10.98
N TRP A 505 17.98 12.29 -11.95
CA TRP A 505 19.42 12.47 -12.19
C TRP A 505 19.81 13.95 -12.33
N LYS A 506 18.95 14.76 -12.96
CA LYS A 506 19.19 16.20 -13.20
C LYS A 506 19.20 17.03 -11.91
N LEU A 507 18.56 16.52 -10.85
CA LEU A 507 18.37 17.21 -9.58
C LEU A 507 19.44 16.83 -8.53
N LEU A 508 20.25 15.82 -8.82
CA LEU A 508 21.27 15.32 -7.90
C LEU A 508 22.58 16.07 -8.08
N GLU A 509 23.27 16.30 -6.97
CA GLU A 509 24.68 16.71 -6.99
C GLU A 509 25.55 15.54 -7.47
N ASP A 510 26.77 15.84 -7.88
CA ASP A 510 27.73 14.82 -8.26
C ASP A 510 28.02 13.92 -7.06
N GLU A 511 28.04 12.60 -7.28
CA GLU A 511 28.08 11.57 -6.22
C GLU A 511 26.89 11.56 -5.25
N GLY A 512 25.84 12.35 -5.54
CA GLY A 512 24.56 12.33 -4.85
C GLY A 512 23.86 10.96 -4.97
N THR A 513 23.08 10.62 -3.96
CA THR A 513 22.46 9.29 -3.83
C THR A 513 20.99 9.31 -4.26
N LEU A 514 20.59 8.38 -5.13
CA LEU A 514 19.21 8.12 -5.52
C LEU A 514 18.78 6.76 -4.98
N SER A 515 17.73 6.75 -4.16
CA SER A 515 17.28 5.61 -3.39
C SER A 515 15.80 5.33 -3.64
N LEU A 516 15.50 4.21 -4.28
CA LEU A 516 14.18 3.98 -4.85
C LEU A 516 13.58 2.67 -4.38
N ILE A 517 12.30 2.67 -4.01
CA ILE A 517 11.49 1.45 -3.93
C ILE A 517 10.75 1.28 -5.25
N ILE A 518 10.97 0.16 -5.94
CA ILE A 518 10.36 -0.16 -7.24
C ILE A 518 9.85 -1.60 -7.27
N SER A 519 8.98 -1.96 -8.22
CA SER A 519 8.53 -3.35 -8.42
C SER A 519 9.70 -4.27 -8.79
N ASN A 520 9.66 -5.56 -8.44
CA ASN A 520 10.66 -6.55 -8.87
C ASN A 520 10.54 -6.99 -10.34
N SER A 521 9.51 -6.52 -11.06
CA SER A 521 9.18 -7.01 -12.40
C SER A 521 10.28 -6.72 -13.45
N TRP A 522 11.07 -5.66 -13.28
CA TRP A 522 12.16 -5.32 -14.21
C TRP A 522 13.33 -6.32 -14.18
N LEU A 523 13.53 -7.10 -13.11
CA LEU A 523 14.70 -7.99 -12.97
C LEU A 523 14.75 -9.15 -13.98
N SER A 524 13.72 -9.34 -14.80
CA SER A 524 13.58 -10.51 -15.65
C SER A 524 12.88 -10.26 -16.98
N THR A 525 12.49 -9.02 -17.24
CA THR A 525 11.86 -8.59 -18.50
C THR A 525 12.90 -8.03 -19.45
N LYS A 526 12.67 -8.16 -20.77
CA LYS A 526 13.57 -7.60 -21.78
C LYS A 526 13.73 -6.08 -21.65
N TRP A 527 12.65 -5.37 -21.32
CA TRP A 527 12.72 -3.92 -21.09
C TRP A 527 13.51 -3.58 -19.84
N GLY A 528 13.46 -4.43 -18.80
CA GLY A 528 14.18 -4.24 -17.56
C GLY A 528 15.70 -4.43 -17.68
N PHE A 529 16.15 -5.36 -18.53
CA PHE A 529 17.57 -5.46 -18.92
C PHE A 529 18.05 -4.19 -19.63
N ASN A 530 17.26 -3.68 -20.58
CA ASN A 530 17.57 -2.42 -21.26
C ASN A 530 17.59 -1.23 -20.28
N PHE A 531 16.61 -1.14 -19.38
CA PHE A 531 16.58 -0.16 -18.30
C PHE A 531 17.85 -0.24 -17.44
N PHE A 532 18.24 -1.43 -16.98
CA PHE A 532 19.45 -1.63 -16.18
C PHE A 532 20.73 -1.23 -16.92
N LYS A 533 20.82 -1.56 -18.22
CA LYS A 533 21.94 -1.15 -19.07
C LYS A 533 22.06 0.37 -19.15
N ILE A 534 20.95 1.08 -19.38
CA ILE A 534 20.93 2.54 -19.44
C ILE A 534 21.21 3.12 -18.06
N LEU A 535 20.65 2.56 -16.99
CA LEU A 535 20.86 3.02 -15.62
C LEU A 535 22.35 3.03 -15.24
N LYS A 536 23.10 1.97 -15.60
CA LYS A 536 24.56 1.87 -15.37
C LYS A 536 25.40 2.91 -16.14
N ILE A 537 24.84 3.57 -17.15
CA ILE A 537 25.51 4.68 -17.85
C ILE A 537 25.49 5.93 -16.98
N PHE A 538 24.35 6.21 -16.34
CA PHE A 538 24.11 7.44 -15.57
C PHE A 538 24.45 7.32 -14.08
N PHE A 539 24.48 6.09 -13.54
CA PHE A 539 24.66 5.83 -12.12
C PHE A 539 25.70 4.73 -11.86
N LYS A 540 26.38 4.81 -10.72
CA LYS A 540 26.98 3.64 -10.07
C LYS A 540 25.86 2.95 -9.28
N VAL A 541 25.48 1.75 -9.70
CA VAL A 541 24.48 0.95 -8.96
C VAL A 541 25.19 0.30 -7.77
N LYS A 542 24.88 0.74 -6.55
CA LYS A 542 25.53 0.23 -5.33
C LYS A 542 24.83 -1.03 -4.86
N PHE A 543 23.53 -0.93 -4.57
CA PHE A 543 22.75 -2.00 -3.96
C PHE A 543 21.43 -2.23 -4.68
N ILE A 544 21.06 -3.51 -4.80
CA ILE A 544 19.71 -3.95 -5.11
C ILE A 544 19.26 -4.86 -3.97
N VAL A 545 18.27 -4.44 -3.20
CA VAL A 545 17.82 -5.17 -2.00
C VAL A 545 16.45 -5.80 -2.24
N THR A 546 16.26 -7.03 -1.77
CA THR A 546 14.99 -7.75 -1.79
C THR A 546 14.66 -8.33 -0.42
N SER A 547 13.37 -8.57 -0.18
CA SER A 547 12.93 -9.34 0.98
C SER A 547 13.05 -10.84 0.72
N GLY A 548 13.73 -11.55 1.61
CA GLY A 548 13.72 -13.01 1.73
C GLY A 548 12.74 -13.54 2.79
N LYS A 549 11.90 -12.67 3.39
CA LYS A 549 10.93 -13.02 4.42
C LYS A 549 9.65 -12.20 4.30
N GLY A 550 8.68 -12.70 3.55
CA GLY A 550 7.41 -12.01 3.30
C GLY A 550 7.55 -10.83 2.34
N ARG A 551 6.42 -10.22 2.00
CA ARG A 551 6.37 -8.96 1.24
C ARG A 551 6.58 -7.79 2.20
N TRP A 552 7.29 -6.75 1.78
CA TRP A 552 7.36 -5.52 2.58
C TRP A 552 6.00 -4.81 2.66
N PHE A 553 5.19 -4.91 1.61
CA PHE A 553 3.84 -4.36 1.55
C PHE A 553 2.81 -5.49 1.68
N ASN A 554 2.22 -5.67 2.86
CA ASN A 554 1.29 -6.78 3.13
C ASN A 554 0.01 -6.70 2.26
N ASN A 555 -0.47 -5.48 2.01
CA ASN A 555 -1.74 -5.22 1.32
C ASN A 555 -1.60 -5.27 -0.22
N ALA A 556 -0.37 -5.36 -0.73
CA ALA A 556 -0.06 -5.35 -2.15
C ALA A 556 0.37 -6.74 -2.61
N LYS A 557 -0.28 -7.32 -3.64
CA LYS A 557 0.20 -8.56 -4.29
C LYS A 557 1.44 -8.34 -5.19
N VAL A 558 2.32 -7.42 -4.80
CA VAL A 558 3.51 -6.99 -5.55
C VAL A 558 4.73 -7.20 -4.65
N VAL A 559 5.81 -7.71 -5.24
CA VAL A 559 7.12 -7.77 -4.62
C VAL A 559 7.90 -6.54 -5.08
N THR A 560 8.62 -5.91 -4.15
CA THR A 560 9.37 -4.69 -4.40
C THR A 560 10.86 -4.89 -4.10
N ASN A 561 11.69 -4.03 -4.69
CA ASN A 561 13.12 -3.95 -4.42
C ASN A 561 13.49 -2.53 -4.00
N ILE A 562 14.52 -2.42 -3.18
CA ILE A 562 15.24 -1.15 -2.96
C ILE A 562 16.37 -1.10 -3.99
N LEU A 563 16.54 0.05 -4.63
CA LEU A 563 17.59 0.33 -5.59
C LEU A 563 18.37 1.57 -5.12
N ILE A 564 19.64 1.37 -4.76
CA ILE A 564 20.55 2.44 -4.31
C ILE A 564 21.54 2.76 -5.41
N LEU A 565 21.53 4.01 -5.85
CA LEU A 565 22.27 4.53 -6.98
C LEU A 565 23.08 5.75 -6.54
N GLU A 566 24.27 5.91 -7.10
CA GLU A 566 25.10 7.10 -6.93
C GLU A 566 25.25 7.77 -8.29
N LYS A 567 24.96 9.08 -8.37
CA LYS A 567 25.12 9.85 -9.60
C LYS A 567 26.57 9.81 -10.05
N LYS A 568 26.78 9.59 -11.34
CA LYS A 568 28.08 9.73 -11.99
C LYS A 568 27.92 10.43 -13.34
N GLU A 569 29.05 10.87 -13.89
CA GLU A 569 29.07 11.36 -15.25
C GLU A 569 28.75 10.21 -16.24
N PRO A 570 27.90 10.46 -17.25
CA PRO A 570 27.57 9.46 -18.25
C PRO A 570 28.82 8.86 -18.90
N ASN A 571 28.82 7.54 -19.07
CA ASN A 571 29.94 6.77 -19.63
C ASN A 571 31.23 6.74 -18.79
N GLN A 572 31.23 7.31 -17.59
CA GLN A 572 32.33 7.07 -16.65
C GLN A 572 32.43 5.58 -16.33
N VAL A 573 33.63 5.02 -16.51
CA VAL A 573 33.91 3.61 -16.24
C VAL A 573 33.67 3.34 -14.76
N ASN A 574 32.86 2.32 -14.46
CA ASN A 574 32.64 1.85 -13.10
C ASN A 574 33.25 0.47 -12.95
N THR A 575 34.26 0.35 -12.10
CA THR A 575 34.92 -0.93 -11.76
C THR A 575 34.41 -1.51 -10.45
N GLU A 576 33.49 -0.83 -9.76
CA GLU A 576 32.94 -1.31 -8.49
C GLU A 576 31.97 -2.47 -8.73
N LYS A 577 31.93 -3.38 -7.75
CA LYS A 577 30.95 -4.46 -7.74
C LYS A 577 29.57 -3.93 -7.40
N ILE A 578 28.55 -4.49 -8.05
CA ILE A 578 27.15 -4.27 -7.69
C ILE A 578 26.77 -5.34 -6.66
N LYS A 579 26.13 -4.93 -5.56
CA LYS A 579 25.70 -5.89 -4.53
C LYS A 579 24.19 -6.14 -4.59
N PHE A 580 23.83 -7.41 -4.52
CA PHE A 580 22.48 -7.93 -4.43
C PHE A 580 22.26 -8.44 -3.01
N ILE A 581 21.32 -7.83 -2.31
CA ILE A 581 21.15 -8.01 -0.86
C ILE A 581 19.78 -8.62 -0.57
N THR A 582 19.73 -9.61 0.30
CA THR A 582 18.49 -10.25 0.75
C THR A 582 18.34 -10.10 2.27
N THR A 583 17.27 -9.46 2.73
CA THR A 583 16.92 -9.44 4.16
C THR A 583 16.19 -10.72 4.54
N LYS A 584 16.62 -11.45 5.57
CA LYS A 584 16.08 -12.78 5.94
C LYS A 584 15.11 -12.76 7.14
N LYS A 585 14.91 -11.62 7.79
CA LYS A 585 13.82 -11.37 8.75
C LYS A 585 12.79 -10.40 8.16
N LYS A 586 11.58 -10.33 8.74
CA LYS A 586 10.61 -9.30 8.31
C LYS A 586 11.16 -7.95 8.70
N ILE A 587 11.02 -6.93 7.85
CA ILE A 587 11.62 -5.61 8.10
C ILE A 587 11.19 -4.98 9.44
N ILE A 588 10.00 -5.34 9.92
CA ILE A 588 9.44 -4.87 11.20
C ILE A 588 9.99 -5.61 12.43
N GLU A 589 10.62 -6.77 12.23
CA GLU A 589 11.21 -7.57 13.30
C GLU A 589 12.63 -7.12 13.64
N TYR A 590 13.29 -6.34 12.78
CA TYR A 590 14.63 -5.83 13.06
C TYR A 590 14.60 -4.73 14.13
N SER A 591 15.53 -4.83 15.09
CA SER A 591 15.85 -3.73 15.99
C SER A 591 16.55 -2.59 15.26
N ASN A 592 16.72 -1.44 15.93
CA ASN A 592 17.46 -0.33 15.34
C ASN A 592 18.94 -0.65 15.17
N GLU A 593 19.51 -1.41 16.11
CA GLU A 593 20.90 -1.86 16.10
C GLU A 593 21.13 -2.86 14.97
N GLU A 594 20.25 -3.87 14.81
CA GLU A 594 20.36 -4.84 13.71
C GLU A 594 20.26 -4.15 12.34
N ILE A 595 19.42 -3.11 12.20
CA ILE A 595 19.36 -2.30 10.98
C ILE A 595 20.72 -1.63 10.72
N ASP A 596 21.34 -1.04 11.73
CA ASP A 596 22.63 -0.35 11.58
C ASP A 596 23.76 -1.33 11.23
N GLU A 597 23.75 -2.53 11.82
CA GLU A 597 24.67 -3.63 11.48
C GLU A 597 24.52 -4.09 10.02
N ILE A 598 23.28 -4.31 9.57
CA ILE A 598 22.98 -4.72 8.19
C ILE A 598 23.38 -3.63 7.19
N VAL A 599 23.15 -2.36 7.52
CA VAL A 599 23.64 -1.24 6.71
C VAL A 599 25.16 -1.28 6.61
N ALA A 600 25.86 -1.46 7.73
CA ALA A 600 27.33 -1.56 7.74
C ALA A 600 27.84 -2.73 6.89
N LEU A 601 27.28 -3.94 7.05
CA LEU A 601 27.60 -5.12 6.24
C LEU A 601 27.34 -4.87 4.75
N SER A 602 26.24 -4.18 4.41
CA SER A 602 25.91 -3.84 3.03
C SER A 602 27.00 -2.98 2.37
N PHE A 603 27.63 -2.05 3.10
CA PHE A 603 28.71 -1.22 2.58
C PHE A 603 30.07 -1.91 2.59
N LEU A 604 30.43 -2.59 3.69
CA LEU A 604 31.78 -3.08 3.94
C LEU A 604 32.06 -4.45 3.33
N GLU A 605 31.08 -5.35 3.32
CA GLU A 605 31.31 -6.75 2.93
C GLU A 605 30.89 -7.05 1.49
N ASN A 606 31.66 -7.89 0.82
CA ASN A 606 31.38 -8.30 -0.57
C ASN A 606 30.56 -9.59 -0.67
N SER A 607 30.62 -10.45 0.34
CA SER A 607 29.82 -11.66 0.40
C SER A 607 29.52 -11.98 1.87
N VAL A 608 28.24 -12.13 2.20
CA VAL A 608 27.75 -12.44 3.55
C VAL A 608 26.57 -13.39 3.42
N ASP A 609 26.45 -14.37 4.30
CA ASP A 609 25.31 -15.29 4.34
C ASP A 609 24.99 -15.66 5.79
N GLU A 610 24.42 -14.70 6.53
CA GLU A 610 24.10 -14.80 7.95
C GLU A 610 22.60 -15.08 8.17
N GLU A 611 22.14 -15.23 9.41
CA GLU A 611 20.75 -15.61 9.70
C GLU A 611 19.73 -14.56 9.25
N ASP A 612 20.15 -13.30 9.16
CA ASP A 612 19.29 -12.14 8.96
C ASP A 612 19.63 -11.33 7.70
N ILE A 613 20.78 -11.54 7.08
CA ILE A 613 21.17 -10.92 5.81
C ILE A 613 21.92 -11.89 4.88
N ARG A 614 21.79 -11.67 3.58
CA ARG A 614 22.74 -12.14 2.57
C ARG A 614 23.17 -11.01 1.67
N VAL A 615 24.45 -10.99 1.32
CA VAL A 615 25.05 -10.08 0.33
C VAL A 615 25.76 -10.92 -0.71
N CYS A 616 25.43 -10.73 -1.99
CA CYS A 616 26.15 -11.30 -3.13
C CYS A 616 26.68 -10.14 -3.98
N SER A 617 27.93 -10.18 -4.43
CA SER A 617 28.52 -9.08 -5.22
C SER A 617 29.11 -9.53 -6.54
N TYR A 618 28.88 -8.73 -7.58
CA TYR A 618 29.24 -9.07 -8.96
C TYR A 618 29.96 -7.93 -9.66
N LEU A 619 30.99 -8.27 -10.45
CA LEU A 619 31.54 -7.36 -11.44
C LEU A 619 30.63 -7.31 -12.68
N GLN A 620 30.85 -6.28 -13.50
CA GLN A 620 30.13 -6.12 -14.75
C GLN A 620 30.30 -7.32 -15.70
N GLU A 621 31.52 -7.86 -15.78
CA GLU A 621 31.83 -9.04 -16.60
C GLU A 621 31.09 -10.30 -16.12
N ASP A 622 30.97 -10.51 -14.81
CA ASP A 622 30.25 -11.65 -14.24
C ASP A 622 28.77 -11.61 -14.65
N MET A 623 28.14 -10.44 -14.52
CA MET A 623 26.74 -10.26 -14.91
C MET A 623 26.53 -10.44 -16.42
N ASP A 624 27.43 -9.93 -17.25
CA ASP A 624 27.34 -10.09 -18.71
C ASP A 624 27.48 -11.57 -19.11
N ASN A 625 28.32 -12.34 -18.39
CA ASN A 625 28.45 -13.78 -18.59
C ASN A 625 27.17 -14.53 -18.13
N ILE A 626 26.59 -14.15 -17.00
CA ILE A 626 25.32 -14.71 -16.50
C ILE A 626 24.17 -14.43 -17.48
N GLU A 627 24.09 -13.22 -18.05
CA GLU A 627 23.11 -12.86 -19.07
C GLU A 627 23.30 -13.69 -20.35
N LYS A 628 24.54 -13.86 -20.84
CA LYS A 628 24.84 -14.73 -22.00
C LYS A 628 24.45 -16.19 -21.78
N LEU A 629 24.49 -16.65 -20.53
CA LEU A 629 24.02 -17.98 -20.13
C LEU A 629 22.49 -18.08 -20.00
N GLY A 630 21.76 -17.02 -20.33
CA GLY A 630 20.30 -17.01 -20.40
C GLY A 630 19.60 -16.73 -19.06
N LEU A 631 20.33 -16.30 -18.04
CA LEU A 631 19.77 -16.06 -16.71
C LEU A 631 19.30 -14.61 -16.53
N SER A 632 18.37 -14.44 -15.59
CA SER A 632 17.80 -13.13 -15.25
C SER A 632 18.63 -12.38 -14.21
N LEU A 633 18.44 -11.06 -14.08
CA LEU A 633 19.05 -10.29 -12.98
C LEU A 633 18.57 -10.79 -11.61
N ASN A 634 17.38 -11.40 -11.54
CA ASN A 634 16.88 -12.03 -10.31
C ASN A 634 17.78 -13.17 -9.82
N SER A 635 18.53 -13.83 -10.71
CA SER A 635 19.47 -14.88 -10.31
C SER A 635 20.63 -14.36 -9.45
N LEU A 636 20.97 -13.06 -9.55
CA LEU A 636 22.10 -12.44 -8.87
C LEU A 636 21.90 -12.29 -7.35
N PHE A 637 20.70 -12.59 -6.81
CA PHE A 637 20.49 -12.70 -5.36
C PHE A 637 21.03 -13.99 -4.73
N ALA A 638 21.57 -14.90 -5.54
CA ALA A 638 22.34 -16.06 -5.12
C ALA A 638 23.76 -15.97 -5.68
N GLU A 639 24.75 -16.65 -5.10
CA GLU A 639 26.13 -16.71 -5.59
C GLU A 639 26.23 -17.65 -6.80
N ASN A 640 26.50 -17.10 -7.98
CA ASN A 640 26.41 -17.80 -9.27
C ASN A 640 27.73 -17.82 -10.05
N ASN A 641 28.83 -17.38 -9.44
CA ASN A 641 30.15 -17.32 -10.10
C ASN A 641 30.63 -18.70 -10.59
N TRP A 642 30.15 -19.79 -9.97
CA TRP A 642 30.41 -21.16 -10.40
C TRP A 642 29.97 -21.44 -11.86
N LEU A 643 28.94 -20.74 -12.37
CA LEU A 643 28.41 -20.93 -13.74
C LEU A 643 29.42 -20.64 -14.84
N THR A 644 30.41 -19.78 -14.58
CA THR A 644 31.47 -19.48 -15.56
C THR A 644 32.19 -20.75 -16.02
N ASN A 645 32.36 -21.72 -15.10
CA ASN A 645 32.95 -23.03 -15.37
C ASN A 645 32.04 -23.97 -16.18
N PHE A 646 30.75 -23.67 -16.29
CA PHE A 646 29.77 -24.49 -17.02
C PHE A 646 29.58 -24.06 -18.47
N SER A 647 29.96 -22.84 -18.84
CA SER A 647 29.69 -22.23 -20.15
C SER A 647 30.01 -23.14 -21.34
N ARG A 648 31.17 -23.81 -21.34
CA ARG A 648 31.62 -24.71 -22.43
C ARG A 648 30.87 -26.06 -22.50
N TYR A 649 30.13 -26.41 -21.46
CA TYR A 649 29.39 -27.68 -21.35
C TYR A 649 27.90 -27.52 -21.70
N LEU A 650 27.45 -26.28 -21.92
CA LEU A 650 26.06 -25.94 -22.10
C LEU A 650 25.76 -25.59 -23.56
N ILE A 651 24.63 -26.09 -24.06
CA ILE A 651 24.06 -25.72 -25.37
C ILE A 651 22.66 -25.13 -25.20
N SER A 652 22.13 -24.51 -26.25
CA SER A 652 20.76 -24.01 -26.22
C SER A 652 19.77 -25.17 -26.25
N ILE A 653 18.69 -25.12 -25.47
CA ILE A 653 17.65 -26.14 -25.56
C ILE A 653 17.04 -26.19 -26.97
N SER A 654 17.03 -25.04 -27.65
CA SER A 654 16.54 -24.92 -29.02
C SER A 654 17.43 -25.63 -30.03
N ASP A 655 18.64 -26.07 -29.68
CA ASP A 655 19.47 -26.89 -30.57
C ASP A 655 18.91 -28.32 -30.66
N LEU A 656 18.21 -28.79 -29.62
CA LEU A 656 17.63 -30.14 -29.54
C LEU A 656 16.11 -30.17 -29.80
N PHE A 657 15.38 -29.13 -29.39
CA PHE A 657 13.91 -29.12 -29.42
C PHE A 657 13.33 -27.89 -30.12
N ASP A 658 12.20 -28.05 -30.82
CA ASP A 658 11.27 -26.95 -31.09
C ASP A 658 10.49 -26.66 -29.80
N VAL A 659 10.79 -25.50 -29.20
CA VAL A 659 10.15 -25.03 -27.97
C VAL A 659 9.07 -24.04 -28.32
N ALA A 660 7.84 -24.30 -27.87
CA ALA A 660 6.73 -23.39 -28.09
C ALA A 660 5.70 -23.50 -26.96
N ARG A 661 4.84 -22.48 -26.88
CA ARG A 661 3.66 -22.53 -26.01
C ARG A 661 2.66 -23.58 -26.53
N GLY A 662 1.93 -24.22 -25.60
CA GLY A 662 0.78 -25.05 -25.95
C GLY A 662 -0.36 -24.27 -26.61
N GLU A 663 -1.37 -24.97 -27.10
CA GLU A 663 -2.42 -24.38 -27.94
C GLU A 663 -3.35 -23.45 -27.16
N ARG A 664 -3.61 -22.26 -27.73
CA ARG A 664 -4.45 -21.19 -27.15
C ARG A 664 -5.68 -20.96 -28.01
N ARG A 665 -6.89 -21.16 -27.47
CA ARG A 665 -8.14 -20.92 -28.22
C ARG A 665 -9.15 -19.99 -27.53
N GLY A 666 -8.79 -19.39 -26.39
CA GLY A 666 -9.53 -18.25 -25.81
C GLY A 666 -10.86 -18.57 -25.11
N TRP A 667 -11.41 -19.79 -25.23
CA TRP A 667 -12.65 -20.18 -24.56
C TRP A 667 -12.66 -21.64 -24.09
N ASP A 668 -12.09 -21.90 -22.91
CA ASP A 668 -11.83 -23.27 -22.44
C ASP A 668 -13.07 -24.17 -22.40
N LYS A 669 -14.26 -23.62 -22.10
CA LYS A 669 -15.52 -24.39 -22.05
C LYS A 669 -15.89 -25.05 -23.38
N MET A 670 -15.47 -24.48 -24.50
CA MET A 670 -15.74 -25.03 -25.84
C MET A 670 -14.70 -26.08 -26.24
N PHE A 671 -13.43 -25.81 -25.96
CA PHE A 671 -12.32 -26.63 -26.47
C PHE A 671 -11.95 -27.79 -25.55
N TYR A 672 -12.40 -27.79 -24.30
CA TYR A 672 -12.15 -28.85 -23.33
C TYR A 672 -13.48 -29.32 -22.72
N PRO A 673 -14.27 -30.13 -23.46
CA PRO A 673 -15.55 -30.65 -22.97
C PRO A 673 -15.37 -31.50 -21.71
N GLU A 674 -16.45 -31.63 -20.93
CA GLU A 674 -16.51 -32.60 -19.83
C GLU A 674 -16.69 -34.02 -20.38
N ASP A 675 -16.39 -35.03 -19.58
CA ASP A 675 -16.37 -36.44 -20.03
C ASP A 675 -17.74 -36.92 -20.52
N ASP A 676 -18.82 -36.40 -19.94
CA ASP A 676 -20.20 -36.62 -20.39
C ASP A 676 -20.54 -35.63 -21.53
N ASN A 677 -20.24 -36.02 -22.76
CA ASN A 677 -20.56 -35.26 -23.97
C ASN A 677 -20.97 -36.18 -25.12
N ASN A 678 -21.78 -35.65 -26.04
CA ASN A 678 -22.28 -36.37 -27.21
C ASN A 678 -21.40 -36.16 -28.46
N ILE A 679 -20.14 -35.76 -28.31
CA ILE A 679 -19.24 -35.49 -29.44
C ILE A 679 -18.64 -36.80 -29.93
N GLU A 680 -18.64 -37.02 -31.24
CA GLU A 680 -18.02 -38.17 -31.88
C GLU A 680 -16.52 -38.25 -31.53
N SER A 681 -16.03 -39.45 -31.21
CA SER A 681 -14.65 -39.69 -30.72
C SER A 681 -13.57 -39.19 -31.67
N ASP A 682 -13.87 -39.16 -32.97
CA ASP A 682 -12.95 -38.71 -34.03
C ASP A 682 -12.52 -37.24 -33.87
N TYR A 683 -13.30 -36.43 -33.15
CA TYR A 683 -13.04 -35.01 -32.87
C TYR A 683 -12.54 -34.76 -31.45
N LEU A 684 -12.35 -35.82 -30.67
CA LEU A 684 -11.77 -35.75 -29.33
C LEU A 684 -10.34 -36.26 -29.37
N ARG A 685 -9.42 -35.46 -28.84
CA ARG A 685 -7.99 -35.83 -28.74
C ARG A 685 -7.53 -35.75 -27.29
N PRO A 686 -6.73 -36.72 -26.80
CA PRO A 686 -6.13 -36.61 -25.48
C PRO A 686 -5.30 -35.33 -25.35
N VAL A 687 -5.42 -34.64 -24.22
CA VAL A 687 -4.68 -33.42 -23.92
C VAL A 687 -4.20 -33.42 -22.48
N LEU A 688 -3.02 -32.86 -22.24
CA LEU A 688 -2.64 -32.41 -20.90
C LEU A 688 -3.08 -30.95 -20.73
N LYS A 689 -4.12 -30.74 -19.93
CA LYS A 689 -4.73 -29.42 -19.68
C LYS A 689 -4.04 -28.68 -18.53
N THR A 690 -3.65 -29.36 -17.46
CA THR A 690 -3.04 -28.73 -16.28
C THR A 690 -1.81 -29.48 -15.81
N SER A 691 -0.78 -28.75 -15.36
CA SER A 691 0.41 -29.35 -14.72
C SER A 691 0.10 -29.95 -13.34
N GLN A 692 -1.03 -29.60 -12.73
CA GLN A 692 -1.40 -30.09 -11.39
C GLN A 692 -1.73 -31.58 -11.37
N SER A 693 -2.23 -32.13 -12.49
CA SER A 693 -2.52 -33.55 -12.66
C SER A 693 -1.24 -34.38 -12.80
N VAL A 694 -0.12 -33.78 -13.23
CA VAL A 694 1.17 -34.44 -13.34
C VAL A 694 1.74 -34.73 -11.94
N LYS A 695 1.75 -36.02 -11.57
CA LYS A 695 2.27 -36.51 -10.28
C LYS A 695 3.66 -37.14 -10.38
N LYS A 696 4.04 -37.65 -11.55
CA LYS A 696 5.33 -38.29 -11.86
C LYS A 696 5.99 -37.61 -13.04
N LEU A 697 7.26 -37.90 -13.31
CA LEU A 697 7.99 -37.31 -14.45
C LEU A 697 7.58 -37.90 -15.80
N ILE A 698 6.78 -38.98 -15.81
CA ILE A 698 6.00 -39.40 -16.99
C ILE A 698 4.61 -38.77 -16.91
N ALA A 699 4.34 -37.84 -17.82
CA ALA A 699 3.03 -37.21 -17.95
C ALA A 699 2.04 -38.11 -18.70
N GLN A 700 0.77 -37.95 -18.37
CA GLN A 700 -0.35 -38.57 -19.06
C GLN A 700 -1.39 -37.50 -19.38
N PRO A 701 -2.14 -37.61 -20.49
CA PRO A 701 -3.30 -36.76 -20.75
C PRO A 701 -4.28 -36.81 -19.58
N ASP A 702 -4.86 -35.66 -19.21
CA ASP A 702 -5.79 -35.54 -18.08
C ASP A 702 -7.20 -35.13 -18.51
N LYS A 703 -7.39 -34.72 -19.77
CA LYS A 703 -8.68 -34.39 -20.38
C LYS A 703 -8.69 -34.74 -21.88
N LYS A 704 -9.86 -34.55 -22.50
CA LYS A 704 -10.03 -34.55 -23.96
C LYS A 704 -10.20 -33.11 -24.48
N ALA A 705 -9.63 -32.86 -25.65
CA ALA A 705 -9.71 -31.61 -26.40
C ALA A 705 -10.60 -31.80 -27.62
N PHE A 706 -11.50 -30.84 -27.87
CA PHE A 706 -12.34 -30.80 -29.06
C PHE A 706 -11.58 -30.18 -30.25
N CYS A 707 -11.25 -31.01 -31.24
CA CYS A 707 -10.47 -30.64 -32.41
C CYS A 707 -11.27 -30.93 -33.69
N CYS A 708 -11.69 -29.88 -34.40
CA CYS A 708 -12.45 -30.01 -35.64
C CYS A 708 -12.01 -29.00 -36.69
N GLU A 709 -11.56 -29.48 -37.86
CA GLU A 709 -11.20 -28.62 -39.00
C GLU A 709 -12.34 -28.49 -40.02
N LEU A 710 -13.30 -29.42 -39.99
CA LEU A 710 -14.38 -29.53 -40.96
C LEU A 710 -15.42 -28.41 -40.80
N SER A 711 -16.06 -28.03 -41.91
CA SER A 711 -17.22 -27.13 -41.90
C SER A 711 -18.47 -27.84 -41.39
N LYS A 712 -19.52 -27.07 -41.05
CA LYS A 712 -20.80 -27.66 -40.61
C LYS A 712 -21.42 -28.51 -41.74
N GLU A 713 -21.28 -28.09 -43.00
CA GLU A 713 -21.76 -28.82 -44.17
C GLU A 713 -21.03 -30.17 -44.34
N GLU A 714 -19.70 -30.18 -44.16
CA GLU A 714 -18.90 -31.40 -44.21
C GLU A 714 -19.28 -32.36 -43.07
N LEU A 715 -19.50 -31.84 -41.86
CA LEU A 715 -19.96 -32.65 -40.72
C LEU A 715 -21.36 -33.24 -40.97
N SER A 716 -22.27 -32.46 -41.57
CA SER A 716 -23.61 -32.94 -41.93
C SER A 716 -23.56 -34.07 -42.96
N SER A 717 -22.72 -33.94 -44.00
CA SER A 717 -22.57 -35.00 -45.01
C SER A 717 -22.00 -36.31 -44.45
N ARG A 718 -21.27 -36.24 -43.33
CA ARG A 718 -20.75 -37.40 -42.59
C ARG A 718 -21.70 -37.94 -41.51
N GLY A 719 -22.83 -37.27 -41.28
CA GLY A 719 -23.79 -37.65 -40.24
C GLY A 719 -23.33 -37.39 -38.80
N HIS A 720 -22.34 -36.51 -38.61
CA HIS A 720 -21.77 -36.21 -37.29
C HIS A 720 -22.56 -35.12 -36.55
N THR A 721 -23.74 -35.48 -36.05
CA THR A 721 -24.70 -34.56 -35.42
C THR A 721 -24.26 -34.09 -34.04
N GLY A 722 -23.41 -34.85 -33.34
CA GLY A 722 -22.89 -34.52 -32.02
C GLY A 722 -21.99 -33.29 -32.03
N VAL A 723 -21.01 -33.26 -32.93
CA VAL A 723 -20.15 -32.09 -33.18
C VAL A 723 -20.96 -30.86 -33.58
N ILE A 724 -21.95 -31.03 -34.48
CA ILE A 724 -22.78 -29.91 -34.96
C ILE A 724 -23.51 -29.27 -33.77
N SER A 725 -24.20 -30.08 -32.97
CA SER A 725 -24.90 -29.62 -31.77
C SER A 725 -23.96 -28.93 -30.78
N TRP A 726 -22.74 -29.45 -30.62
CA TRP A 726 -21.72 -28.83 -29.78
C TRP A 726 -21.31 -27.44 -30.28
N ILE A 727 -21.11 -27.26 -31.58
CA ILE A 727 -20.74 -25.95 -32.16
C ILE A 727 -21.89 -24.95 -32.00
N GLU A 728 -23.12 -25.35 -32.31
CA GLU A 728 -24.32 -24.49 -32.24
C GLU A 728 -24.58 -23.98 -30.82
N LYS A 729 -24.29 -24.80 -29.80
CA LYS A 729 -24.37 -24.41 -28.38
C LYS A 729 -23.58 -23.14 -28.06
N PHE A 730 -22.45 -22.90 -28.74
CA PHE A 730 -21.58 -21.74 -28.48
C PHE A 730 -21.76 -20.60 -29.49
N GLU A 731 -22.48 -20.79 -30.58
CA GLU A 731 -22.59 -19.84 -31.71
C GLU A 731 -23.23 -18.51 -31.29
N ASN A 732 -24.21 -18.57 -30.39
CA ASN A 732 -24.93 -17.40 -29.87
C ASN A 732 -24.41 -16.88 -28.52
N MET A 733 -23.36 -17.49 -27.97
CA MET A 733 -22.78 -17.05 -26.70
C MET A 733 -21.89 -15.82 -26.88
N ARG A 734 -21.76 -15.02 -25.81
CA ARG A 734 -20.89 -13.85 -25.75
C ARG A 734 -19.75 -14.08 -24.76
N ASN A 735 -18.61 -13.44 -25.01
CA ASN A 735 -17.47 -13.42 -24.10
C ASN A 735 -17.73 -12.51 -22.88
N GLY A 736 -16.77 -12.40 -21.96
CA GLY A 736 -16.88 -11.54 -20.78
C GLY A 736 -16.99 -10.03 -21.05
N THR A 737 -16.80 -9.58 -22.29
CA THR A 737 -16.95 -8.18 -22.71
C THR A 737 -18.20 -7.97 -23.59
N GLY A 738 -19.08 -8.97 -23.70
CA GLY A 738 -20.33 -8.87 -24.45
C GLY A 738 -20.22 -9.08 -25.96
N VAL A 739 -19.10 -9.54 -26.50
CA VAL A 739 -18.89 -9.81 -27.95
C VAL A 739 -19.14 -11.29 -28.27
N LEU A 740 -19.76 -11.60 -29.42
CA LEU A 740 -20.10 -12.98 -29.81
C LEU A 740 -18.85 -13.87 -29.99
N LEU A 741 -18.92 -15.12 -29.52
CA LEU A 741 -17.81 -16.08 -29.61
C LEU A 741 -17.31 -16.32 -31.04
N PRO A 742 -18.18 -16.49 -32.07
CA PRO A 742 -17.73 -16.62 -33.45
C PRO A 742 -16.89 -15.44 -33.96
N GLN A 743 -17.07 -14.24 -33.41
CA GLN A 743 -16.30 -13.06 -33.80
C GLN A 743 -14.92 -13.05 -33.12
N VAL A 744 -14.87 -13.29 -31.80
CA VAL A 744 -13.61 -13.23 -31.03
C VAL A 744 -12.71 -14.45 -31.21
N LEU A 745 -13.28 -15.60 -31.58
CA LEU A 745 -12.53 -16.85 -31.79
C LEU A 745 -12.08 -17.05 -33.24
N LYS A 746 -12.55 -16.21 -34.16
CA LYS A 746 -12.22 -16.32 -35.59
C LYS A 746 -10.72 -16.15 -35.83
N ARG A 747 -10.14 -17.08 -36.59
CA ARG A 747 -8.79 -16.96 -37.15
C ARG A 747 -8.89 -16.89 -38.66
N SER A 748 -7.90 -16.25 -39.28
CA SER A 748 -7.83 -16.20 -40.74
C SER A 748 -7.71 -17.62 -41.32
N GLY A 749 -8.49 -17.92 -42.36
CA GLY A 749 -8.38 -19.16 -43.12
C GLY A 749 -8.92 -20.45 -42.46
N VAL A 750 -9.59 -20.37 -41.30
CA VAL A 750 -10.19 -21.55 -40.64
C VAL A 750 -11.55 -21.22 -40.01
N ASN A 751 -12.35 -22.25 -39.71
CA ASN A 751 -13.60 -22.06 -38.96
C ASN A 751 -13.31 -21.48 -37.56
N TRP A 752 -14.24 -20.68 -37.03
CA TRP A 752 -14.06 -20.00 -35.74
C TRP A 752 -13.88 -20.99 -34.57
N TYR A 753 -14.35 -22.22 -34.73
CA TYR A 753 -14.21 -23.33 -33.77
C TYR A 753 -13.04 -24.28 -34.05
N THR A 754 -12.20 -24.03 -35.05
CA THR A 754 -11.11 -24.95 -35.42
C THR A 754 -9.91 -24.96 -34.48
N MET A 755 -9.74 -26.04 -33.71
CA MET A 755 -8.50 -26.34 -32.99
C MET A 755 -7.75 -27.49 -33.66
N LYS A 756 -6.46 -27.30 -33.95
CA LYS A 756 -5.61 -28.31 -34.59
C LYS A 756 -4.80 -29.06 -33.53
N PRO A 757 -4.75 -30.41 -33.56
CA PRO A 757 -3.96 -31.20 -32.62
C PRO A 757 -2.53 -31.47 -33.11
N ASN A 758 -1.96 -30.60 -33.97
CA ASN A 758 -0.66 -30.84 -34.59
C ASN A 758 0.54 -30.36 -33.75
N THR A 759 0.29 -29.70 -32.61
CA THR A 759 1.31 -29.19 -31.69
C THR A 759 1.58 -30.19 -30.56
N MET A 760 2.15 -31.35 -30.92
CA MET A 760 2.48 -32.41 -29.97
C MET A 760 3.78 -32.11 -29.19
N ALA A 761 3.86 -32.57 -27.95
CA ALA A 761 4.98 -32.41 -27.05
C ALA A 761 5.62 -33.78 -26.72
N ASP A 762 6.94 -33.88 -26.82
CA ASP A 762 7.70 -35.02 -26.27
C ASP A 762 7.99 -34.79 -24.77
N ILE A 763 8.42 -33.57 -24.45
CA ILE A 763 8.63 -33.07 -23.09
C ILE A 763 7.74 -31.85 -22.87
N VAL A 764 7.27 -31.67 -21.65
CA VAL A 764 6.42 -30.57 -21.22
C VAL A 764 6.90 -29.98 -19.90
N THR A 765 6.78 -28.67 -19.78
CA THR A 765 6.88 -27.98 -18.48
C THR A 765 5.82 -26.90 -18.36
N ASN A 766 5.73 -26.29 -17.19
CA ASN A 766 4.76 -25.25 -16.87
C ASN A 766 5.31 -23.86 -17.19
N ILE A 767 4.45 -22.85 -17.32
CA ILE A 767 4.86 -21.44 -17.31
C ILE A 767 4.73 -20.80 -15.92
N ASN A 768 3.94 -21.41 -15.02
CA ASN A 768 3.73 -20.91 -13.65
C ASN A 768 4.02 -21.99 -12.60
N PHE A 769 5.20 -21.98 -12.00
CA PHE A 769 5.59 -23.00 -11.02
C PHE A 769 5.23 -22.60 -9.58
N GLY A 770 4.85 -23.58 -8.77
CA GLY A 770 4.70 -23.43 -7.33
C GLY A 770 5.94 -23.94 -6.60
N SER A 771 5.73 -24.84 -5.63
CA SER A 771 6.78 -25.55 -4.90
C SER A 771 7.48 -26.65 -5.71
N ARG A 772 6.83 -27.17 -6.76
CA ARG A 772 7.32 -28.26 -7.61
C ARG A 772 7.94 -27.71 -8.89
N LEU A 773 9.22 -27.98 -9.12
CA LEU A 773 9.94 -27.69 -10.36
C LEU A 773 10.26 -29.01 -11.07
N PHE A 774 9.88 -29.15 -12.35
CA PHE A 774 10.12 -30.38 -13.10
C PHE A 774 9.94 -30.19 -14.61
N PHE A 775 10.53 -31.13 -15.36
CA PHE A 775 10.17 -31.39 -16.75
C PHE A 775 9.56 -32.79 -16.83
N ALA A 776 8.39 -32.94 -17.44
CA ALA A 776 7.75 -34.23 -17.63
C ALA A 776 7.84 -34.66 -19.09
N ARG A 777 7.98 -35.97 -19.33
CA ARG A 777 8.02 -36.57 -20.66
C ARG A 777 6.76 -37.36 -20.92
N PHE A 778 6.33 -37.46 -22.16
CA PHE A 778 5.29 -38.40 -22.57
C PHE A 778 5.90 -39.68 -23.15
N ASN A 779 5.19 -40.80 -23.01
CA ASN A 779 5.57 -42.04 -23.72
C ASN A 779 5.32 -41.92 -25.22
N GLU A 780 4.26 -41.18 -25.59
CA GLU A 780 3.93 -40.83 -26.97
C GLU A 780 3.67 -39.32 -27.07
N PRO A 781 4.10 -38.65 -28.15
CA PRO A 781 3.92 -37.21 -28.30
C PRO A 781 2.47 -36.79 -28.08
N THR A 782 2.24 -35.85 -27.16
CA THR A 782 0.90 -35.52 -26.67
C THR A 782 0.59 -34.03 -26.80
N PHE A 783 -0.67 -33.71 -27.10
CA PHE A 783 -1.16 -32.34 -27.21
C PHE A 783 -1.26 -31.66 -25.83
N VAL A 784 -0.92 -30.36 -25.74
CA VAL A 784 -0.86 -29.63 -24.46
C VAL A 784 -1.52 -28.26 -24.51
N ASN A 785 -2.10 -27.84 -23.39
CA ASN A 785 -2.77 -26.54 -23.22
C ASN A 785 -1.79 -25.35 -23.17
N GLN A 786 -2.28 -24.15 -23.51
CA GLN A 786 -1.55 -22.87 -23.43
C GLN A 786 -0.87 -22.52 -22.09
N ARG A 787 -1.21 -23.17 -20.98
CA ARG A 787 -0.51 -22.98 -19.69
C ARG A 787 0.76 -23.83 -19.58
N LEU A 788 1.07 -24.62 -20.60
CA LEU A 788 2.23 -25.48 -20.67
C LEU A 788 3.12 -25.05 -21.86
N VAL A 789 4.39 -25.44 -21.78
CA VAL A 789 5.37 -25.26 -22.85
C VAL A 789 5.74 -26.64 -23.38
N ARG A 790 5.57 -26.82 -24.69
CA ARG A 790 5.95 -28.04 -25.41
C ARG A 790 7.40 -27.95 -25.86
N PHE A 791 8.07 -29.09 -25.77
CA PHE A 791 9.38 -29.37 -26.33
C PHE A 791 9.19 -30.56 -27.28
N THR A 792 9.34 -30.31 -28.57
CA THR A 792 9.22 -31.32 -29.62
C THR A 792 10.60 -31.60 -30.18
N LYS A 793 11.05 -32.85 -30.23
CA LYS A 793 12.39 -33.17 -30.75
C LYS A 793 12.53 -32.68 -32.20
N LYS A 794 13.69 -32.12 -32.55
CA LYS A 794 13.93 -31.61 -33.91
C LYS A 794 14.15 -32.72 -34.94
N ASN A 795 14.78 -33.80 -34.52
CA ASN A 795 15.08 -34.96 -35.35
C ASN A 795 15.11 -36.23 -34.48
N ASP A 796 15.20 -37.39 -35.12
CA ASP A 796 15.19 -38.68 -34.42
C ASP A 796 16.50 -39.01 -33.68
N GLU A 797 17.57 -38.23 -33.90
CA GLU A 797 18.87 -38.41 -33.23
C GLU A 797 18.86 -37.90 -31.78
N VAL A 798 17.92 -37.03 -31.43
CA VAL A 798 17.77 -36.51 -30.06
C VAL A 798 17.34 -37.62 -29.11
N ASP A 799 18.22 -38.03 -28.19
CA ASP A 799 17.88 -38.92 -27.08
C ASP A 799 16.99 -38.18 -26.06
N ILE A 800 15.67 -38.36 -26.21
CA ILE A 800 14.67 -37.72 -25.34
C ILE A 800 14.84 -38.17 -23.88
N LYS A 801 15.17 -39.45 -23.62
CA LYS A 801 15.30 -39.96 -22.25
C LYS A 801 16.49 -39.36 -21.54
N LEU A 802 17.62 -39.27 -22.23
CA LEU A 802 18.82 -38.60 -21.71
C LEU A 802 18.55 -37.10 -21.48
N SER A 803 17.94 -36.42 -22.45
CA SER A 803 17.58 -35.00 -22.34
C SER A 803 16.63 -34.76 -21.15
N HIS A 804 15.66 -35.64 -20.95
CA HIS A 804 14.72 -35.59 -19.82
C HIS A 804 15.42 -35.75 -18.47
N ALA A 805 16.40 -36.64 -18.37
CA ALA A 805 17.24 -36.81 -17.18
C ALA A 805 18.08 -35.55 -16.90
N LEU A 806 18.78 -35.02 -17.92
CA LEU A 806 19.61 -33.82 -17.80
C LEU A 806 18.81 -32.59 -17.39
N LEU A 807 17.62 -32.38 -17.96
CA LEU A 807 16.70 -31.29 -17.58
C LEU A 807 16.17 -31.43 -16.16
N ASN A 808 16.08 -32.65 -15.63
CA ASN A 808 15.66 -32.89 -14.24
C ASN A 808 16.84 -33.07 -13.26
N SER A 809 18.08 -32.88 -13.69
CA SER A 809 19.21 -32.67 -12.76
C SER A 809 18.99 -31.42 -11.91
N THR A 810 19.72 -31.29 -10.80
CA THR A 810 19.65 -30.08 -9.96
C THR A 810 20.04 -28.82 -10.76
N LEU A 811 20.93 -28.93 -11.74
CA LEU A 811 21.26 -27.82 -12.65
C LEU A 811 20.08 -27.42 -13.55
N GLY A 812 19.33 -28.39 -14.08
CA GLY A 812 18.14 -28.09 -14.89
C GLY A 812 17.03 -27.41 -14.08
N LEU A 813 16.85 -27.81 -12.82
CA LEU A 813 15.92 -27.14 -11.90
C LEU A 813 16.40 -25.74 -11.49
N PHE A 814 17.72 -25.56 -11.31
CA PHE A 814 18.33 -24.24 -11.12
C PHE A 814 17.98 -23.29 -12.27
N TYR A 815 18.10 -23.74 -13.52
CA TYR A 815 17.75 -22.92 -14.67
C TYR A 815 16.29 -22.47 -14.67
N LEU A 816 15.34 -23.35 -14.32
CA LEU A 816 13.93 -22.96 -14.19
C LEU A 816 13.78 -21.81 -13.17
N GLU A 817 14.33 -21.98 -11.96
CA GLU A 817 14.20 -20.99 -10.88
C GLU A 817 14.92 -19.66 -11.22
N ALA A 818 16.14 -19.72 -11.75
CA ALA A 818 16.98 -18.56 -12.03
C ALA A 818 16.53 -17.71 -13.24
N MET A 819 15.76 -18.30 -14.15
CA MET A 819 15.21 -17.60 -15.31
C MET A 819 13.88 -16.90 -15.01
N GLY A 820 13.13 -17.38 -14.01
CA GLY A 820 11.75 -16.95 -13.76
C GLY A 820 11.60 -15.74 -12.84
N ILE A 821 10.36 -15.25 -12.74
CA ILE A 821 9.97 -14.11 -11.90
C ILE A 821 9.14 -14.60 -10.73
N GLY A 822 9.58 -14.31 -9.50
CA GLY A 822 8.73 -14.48 -8.32
C GLY A 822 7.56 -13.49 -8.32
N ARG A 823 6.34 -14.00 -8.31
CA ARG A 823 5.10 -13.20 -8.14
C ARG A 823 4.76 -13.07 -6.65
N GLY A 824 3.92 -12.09 -6.30
CA GLY A 824 3.52 -11.82 -4.91
C GLY A 824 2.75 -12.95 -4.19
N GLU A 825 2.36 -14.01 -4.91
CA GLU A 825 1.71 -15.22 -4.39
C GLU A 825 2.67 -16.44 -4.38
N GLY A 826 3.97 -16.21 -4.60
CA GLY A 826 5.01 -17.23 -4.56
C GLY A 826 5.12 -18.06 -5.83
N ALA A 827 4.26 -17.83 -6.83
CA ALA A 827 4.40 -18.48 -8.13
C ALA A 827 5.61 -17.95 -8.89
N LEU A 828 6.38 -18.85 -9.52
CA LEU A 828 7.43 -18.53 -10.47
C LEU A 828 6.80 -18.39 -11.86
N ASP A 829 6.89 -17.21 -12.45
CA ASP A 829 6.37 -16.94 -13.78
C ASP A 829 7.49 -16.96 -14.82
N LEU A 830 7.28 -17.74 -15.87
CA LEU A 830 8.17 -17.93 -17.01
C LEU A 830 7.38 -17.75 -18.31
N SER A 831 8.08 -17.51 -19.41
CA SER A 831 7.45 -17.48 -20.74
C SER A 831 8.04 -18.55 -21.64
N SER A 832 7.22 -19.04 -22.59
CA SER A 832 7.69 -19.96 -23.62
C SER A 832 8.84 -19.37 -24.43
N ASP A 833 8.80 -18.05 -24.70
CA ASP A 833 9.84 -17.35 -25.45
C ASP A 833 11.15 -17.31 -24.66
N LYS A 834 11.08 -17.13 -23.33
CA LYS A 834 12.29 -17.16 -22.48
C LYS A 834 12.89 -18.55 -22.44
N LEU A 835 12.07 -19.58 -22.25
CA LEU A 835 12.53 -20.97 -22.30
C LEU A 835 13.13 -21.32 -23.67
N LYS A 836 12.49 -20.89 -24.76
CA LYS A 836 12.99 -21.13 -26.12
C LYS A 836 14.37 -20.48 -26.36
N ASN A 837 14.50 -19.20 -26.02
CA ASN A 837 15.69 -18.43 -26.39
C ASN A 837 16.86 -18.66 -25.42
N ASP A 838 16.57 -18.85 -24.14
CA ASP A 838 17.55 -18.65 -23.07
C ASP A 838 17.85 -19.93 -22.27
N LEU A 839 16.95 -20.94 -22.24
CA LEU A 839 17.18 -22.16 -21.46
C LEU A 839 18.39 -22.94 -22.02
N LYS A 840 19.29 -23.31 -21.12
CA LYS A 840 20.45 -24.14 -21.44
C LYS A 840 20.30 -25.55 -20.89
N ILE A 841 20.99 -26.48 -21.52
CA ILE A 841 21.10 -27.88 -21.10
C ILE A 841 22.55 -28.32 -21.25
N LEU A 842 23.01 -29.23 -20.38
CA LEU A 842 24.30 -29.88 -20.58
C LEU A 842 24.29 -30.61 -21.93
N ASN A 843 25.34 -30.42 -22.72
CA ASN A 843 25.43 -31.00 -24.05
C ASN A 843 25.46 -32.54 -23.97
N PRO A 844 24.42 -33.24 -24.49
CA PRO A 844 24.36 -34.69 -24.45
C PRO A 844 25.53 -35.38 -25.16
N GLU A 845 26.18 -34.70 -26.11
CA GLU A 845 27.30 -35.25 -26.90
C GLU A 845 28.63 -35.29 -26.15
N LEU A 846 28.70 -34.71 -24.95
CA LEU A 846 29.90 -34.79 -24.10
C LEU A 846 30.00 -36.09 -23.31
N TYR A 847 28.98 -36.94 -23.37
CA TYR A 847 28.91 -38.21 -22.66
C TYR A 847 29.17 -39.39 -23.59
N SER A 848 30.01 -40.33 -23.15
CA SER A 848 30.15 -41.64 -23.82
C SER A 848 28.85 -42.44 -23.72
N GLN A 849 28.65 -43.45 -24.58
CA GLN A 849 27.44 -44.27 -24.53
C GLN A 849 27.23 -44.93 -23.16
N GLU A 850 28.30 -45.42 -22.52
CA GLU A 850 28.26 -45.98 -21.16
C GLU A 850 27.78 -44.94 -20.13
N GLN A 851 28.26 -43.71 -20.22
CA GLN A 851 27.84 -42.62 -19.34
C GLN A 851 26.38 -42.21 -19.60
N LYS A 852 25.96 -42.14 -20.87
CA LYS A 852 24.56 -41.88 -21.25
C LYS A 852 23.64 -42.93 -20.63
N ASP A 853 24.02 -44.20 -20.70
CA ASP A 853 23.25 -45.32 -20.15
C ASP A 853 23.21 -45.31 -18.61
N LEU A 854 24.33 -44.99 -17.95
CA LEU A 854 24.38 -44.80 -16.50
C LEU A 854 23.48 -43.65 -16.02
N ILE A 855 23.49 -42.50 -16.71
CA ILE A 855 22.61 -41.36 -16.36
C ILE A 855 21.13 -41.79 -16.46
N LYS A 856 20.76 -42.47 -17.54
CA LYS A 856 19.40 -42.99 -17.72
C LYS A 856 19.03 -43.98 -16.62
N GLU A 857 19.94 -44.90 -16.26
CA GLU A 857 19.72 -45.87 -15.18
C GLU A 857 19.46 -45.18 -13.83
N LYS A 858 20.31 -44.22 -13.44
CA LYS A 858 20.14 -43.47 -12.18
C LYS A 858 18.87 -42.63 -12.17
N PHE A 859 18.39 -42.19 -13.33
CA PHE A 859 17.16 -41.43 -13.47
C PHE A 859 15.87 -42.26 -13.28
N ILE A 860 15.90 -43.58 -13.50
CA ILE A 860 14.69 -44.46 -13.44
C ILE A 860 13.96 -44.36 -12.09
N SER A 861 14.70 -44.33 -10.98
CA SER A 861 14.09 -44.20 -9.64
C SER A 861 13.30 -42.89 -9.52
N LEU A 862 13.91 -41.80 -9.99
CA LEU A 862 13.33 -40.47 -9.96
C LEU A 862 12.13 -40.36 -10.90
N GLU A 863 12.21 -40.97 -12.08
CA GLU A 863 11.16 -40.99 -13.11
C GLU A 863 9.87 -41.66 -12.59
N ASN A 864 10.01 -42.72 -11.78
CA ASN A 864 8.91 -43.57 -11.33
C ASN A 864 8.24 -43.15 -10.01
N ARG A 865 8.89 -42.29 -9.22
CA ARG A 865 8.32 -41.78 -7.96
C ARG A 865 7.48 -40.53 -8.17
N ASN A 866 6.75 -40.13 -7.12
CA ASN A 866 6.03 -38.86 -7.13
C ASN A 866 7.00 -37.68 -7.07
N ILE A 867 6.67 -36.61 -7.79
CA ILE A 867 7.35 -35.32 -7.75
C ILE A 867 7.06 -34.67 -6.40
N LEU A 868 8.10 -34.31 -5.67
CA LEU A 868 7.99 -33.66 -4.37
C LEU A 868 8.16 -32.14 -4.50
N ASP A 869 7.86 -31.43 -3.42
CA ASP A 869 8.24 -30.03 -3.27
C ASP A 869 9.76 -29.89 -3.25
N LEU A 870 10.28 -28.80 -3.80
CA LEU A 870 11.70 -28.65 -4.10
C LEU A 870 12.62 -28.91 -2.90
N GLU A 871 12.26 -28.43 -1.70
CA GLU A 871 13.03 -28.64 -0.47
C GLU A 871 13.24 -30.13 -0.16
N ASN A 872 12.20 -30.94 -0.32
CA ASN A 872 12.27 -32.39 -0.14
C ASN A 872 12.94 -33.08 -1.32
N GLU A 873 12.72 -32.55 -2.52
CA GLU A 873 13.21 -33.09 -3.79
C GLU A 873 14.74 -33.09 -3.84
N VAL A 874 15.39 -31.96 -3.52
CA VAL A 874 16.87 -31.82 -3.53
C VAL A 874 17.58 -32.55 -2.38
N ALA A 875 16.84 -33.11 -1.43
CA ALA A 875 17.38 -33.89 -0.32
C ALA A 875 17.41 -35.39 -0.62
N LYS A 876 16.66 -35.87 -1.62
CA LYS A 876 16.57 -37.31 -1.95
C LYS A 876 17.86 -37.86 -2.52
N GLU A 877 18.16 -39.10 -2.14
CA GLU A 877 19.38 -39.79 -2.54
C GLU A 877 19.42 -40.11 -4.04
N ASP A 878 18.28 -40.49 -4.62
CA ASP A 878 18.18 -40.75 -6.07
C ASP A 878 18.56 -39.53 -6.92
N ARG A 879 18.24 -38.32 -6.45
CA ARG A 879 18.64 -37.08 -7.10
C ARG A 879 20.13 -36.78 -6.95
N LYS A 880 20.72 -37.03 -5.77
CA LYS A 880 22.17 -36.88 -5.56
C LYS A 880 22.97 -37.84 -6.46
N GLU A 881 22.47 -39.08 -6.60
CA GLU A 881 23.07 -40.08 -7.47
C GLU A 881 22.97 -39.68 -8.95
N LEU A 882 21.83 -39.13 -9.39
CA LEU A 882 21.69 -38.56 -10.72
C LEU A 882 22.67 -37.41 -10.94
N ASP A 883 22.72 -36.44 -10.02
CA ASP A 883 23.63 -35.29 -10.14
C ASP A 883 25.09 -35.74 -10.19
N LYS A 884 25.47 -36.77 -9.42
CA LYS A 884 26.80 -37.37 -9.49
C LYS A 884 27.08 -37.96 -10.87
N ALA A 885 26.17 -38.79 -11.40
CA ALA A 885 26.32 -39.41 -12.72
C ALA A 885 26.39 -38.38 -13.86
N VAL A 886 25.74 -37.23 -13.70
CA VAL A 886 25.76 -36.12 -14.66
C VAL A 886 27.05 -35.28 -14.55
N LEU A 887 27.48 -34.92 -13.35
CA LEU A 887 28.57 -33.95 -13.15
C LEU A 887 29.97 -34.57 -13.12
N GLU A 888 30.10 -35.80 -12.61
CA GLU A 888 31.39 -36.48 -12.45
C GLU A 888 32.13 -36.71 -13.79
N PRO A 889 31.47 -37.20 -14.87
CA PRO A 889 32.12 -37.36 -16.18
C PRO A 889 32.71 -36.08 -16.77
N LEU A 890 32.14 -34.93 -16.41
CA LEU A 890 32.56 -33.62 -16.92
C LEU A 890 33.60 -32.93 -16.02
N GLY A 891 33.96 -33.55 -14.88
CA GLY A 891 34.85 -32.97 -13.88
C GLY A 891 34.20 -31.83 -13.08
N LEU A 892 32.87 -31.81 -12.98
CA LEU A 892 32.08 -30.72 -12.38
C LEU A 892 31.46 -31.09 -11.02
N LEU A 893 31.75 -32.28 -10.49
CA LEU A 893 31.14 -32.78 -9.25
C LEU A 893 31.35 -31.86 -8.04
N ASN A 894 32.49 -31.16 -7.99
CA ASN A 894 32.80 -30.23 -6.89
C ASN A 894 31.82 -29.05 -6.80
N TYR A 895 31.12 -28.70 -7.89
CA TYR A 895 30.13 -27.61 -7.91
C TYR A 895 28.72 -28.06 -7.52
N ARG A 896 28.49 -29.35 -7.22
CA ARG A 896 27.14 -29.87 -6.93
C ARG A 896 26.45 -29.09 -5.80
N ASP A 897 27.18 -28.82 -4.73
CA ASP A 897 26.61 -28.14 -3.56
C ASP A 897 26.41 -26.64 -3.83
N ASP A 898 27.23 -26.02 -4.69
CA ASP A 898 27.03 -24.64 -5.16
C ASP A 898 25.73 -24.51 -5.96
N ILE A 899 25.51 -25.40 -6.95
CA ILE A 899 24.26 -25.42 -7.75
C ILE A 899 23.05 -25.55 -6.83
N LYS A 900 23.11 -26.50 -5.88
CA LYS A 900 22.04 -26.73 -4.92
C LYS A 900 21.81 -25.51 -4.04
N LYS A 901 22.87 -24.88 -3.53
CA LYS A 901 22.78 -23.68 -2.70
C LYS A 901 22.09 -22.54 -3.47
N SER A 902 22.57 -22.23 -4.67
CA SER A 902 22.01 -21.14 -5.49
C SER A 902 20.53 -21.38 -5.85
N LEU A 903 20.16 -22.61 -6.22
CA LEU A 903 18.77 -23.00 -6.47
C LEU A 903 17.90 -22.77 -5.23
N MET A 904 18.34 -23.28 -4.06
CA MET A 904 17.57 -23.16 -2.83
C MET A 904 17.46 -21.73 -2.33
N ASP A 905 18.49 -20.91 -2.56
CA ASP A 905 18.50 -19.50 -2.20
C ASP A 905 17.46 -18.70 -2.99
N LEU A 906 17.43 -18.86 -4.31
CA LEU A 906 16.43 -18.22 -5.17
C LEU A 906 15.02 -18.72 -4.86
N TYR A 907 14.86 -20.04 -4.69
CA TYR A 907 13.58 -20.65 -4.32
C TYR A 907 13.04 -20.12 -2.99
N ARG A 908 13.89 -20.01 -1.97
CA ARG A 908 13.50 -19.50 -0.65
C ARG A 908 13.10 -18.04 -0.69
N ILE A 909 13.81 -17.21 -1.46
CA ILE A 909 13.44 -15.81 -1.69
C ILE A 909 12.05 -15.74 -2.31
N ARG A 910 11.79 -16.49 -3.39
CA ARG A 910 10.48 -16.52 -4.04
C ARG A 910 9.37 -17.00 -3.12
N MET A 911 9.58 -18.13 -2.44
CA MET A 911 8.56 -18.74 -1.57
C MET A 911 8.35 -17.99 -0.27
N SER A 912 9.22 -17.04 0.07
CA SER A 912 9.12 -16.25 1.29
C SER A 912 7.85 -15.39 1.35
N VAL A 913 7.28 -15.02 0.21
CA VAL A 913 6.06 -14.18 0.14
C VAL A 913 4.82 -14.85 0.72
N ASN A 914 4.86 -16.18 0.91
CA ASN A 914 3.82 -16.98 1.53
C ASN A 914 3.99 -17.12 3.06
N LYS A 915 4.99 -16.47 3.67
CA LYS A 915 5.37 -16.59 5.10
C LYS A 915 5.19 -15.29 5.90
#